data_AF-A0A2E3UPQ2-F1
#
_entry.id   AF-A0A2E3UPQ2-F1
#
_cell.length_a   1.000
_cell.length_b   1.000
_cell.length_c   1.000
_cell.angle_alpha   90.00
_cell.angle_beta   90.00
_cell.angle_gamma   90.00
#
_symmetry.space_group_name_H-M   'P 1'
#
loop_
_entity.id
_entity.type
_entity.pdbx_description
1 polymer ?
#
loop_
_entity_poly.entity_id
_entity_poly.type
_entity_poly.pdbx_seq_one_letter_code
_entity_poly.pdbx_strand_id
1 'polypeptide(L)'
;MPLYRNWLGVSGITTLAVLTVGLMVSFPSINQMSSAQEVFGADEMQQAVNSYCLACHNDVLATSGLSLQQVNFANLHSHAETLEAVVKKLSARMMPPSGMPHPSIETYEMMIDWLERELDEAWVANPNPGRITPLHRMNRYEYNNTVNNLLGLDVDVMDLLPGDPTADGSFDNIAAALPFTTTHMERYMSVARQVTRLAIGLAPLNQSVSTYEIPVYMSQDWRQTEDMPFGSRGGISVDHNFPVNGEYQISVDLETNYQDYVKGLGWAQLLEVRLDGRLLERFTVGGDAPGTPTPLSFSGTGEPGSIDWEQYMLYRATEGLEVRVPVQAGPHQVTVSYVRQQLENEGIPQPRQGGRLSANSEAYLDYQKVHSVEIGGPYRTAEDINESPSWNLIFSCYPERLNEEMACATEILSRVARQAYRRPITEEDTALLLEFFNSGREQGGDFEHGIQFALEFMLSDPAFLIRSYGDSEQFANEEIYELNGLELASRLAFFMWSSAPDETLLELAERGQLSDPVVYEQQVRRMLTDERGVNTLVEDFASQWLNLRRLDEVNINTVLFPQYDVSLIEAFGRETELFIRETLRTDSSILDLLGADYTFVNERLARHYGVEGIYGSRFRKVKLPDAKQRGGLLAHGALLTVTSYPGRTSPVLRGKWLLDNMLGTPPPSPPPDVPTLAEVNTGQTPKGIRERLAQHRADPVCSSCHTIIDPIGFALENFDVIGAWRNFDEGGNPVDPSGNYPGGAEFSGFADLRAWMLERGDRFAHTVTEKLMTYALGRRVEYYDQPVIRQIVRDAATENYSWSSILLGIANSAPFKMSEASVKLAENTNN
;
A
#
# COMPACT_ATOMS: atom_id res chain seq x y z
N MET A 1 -44.43 -16.88 3.30
CA MET A 1 -45.47 -17.92 3.25
C MET A 1 -45.53 -18.48 1.84
N PRO A 2 -45.38 -19.80 1.65
CA PRO A 2 -45.07 -20.41 0.35
C PRO A 2 -46.30 -21.04 -0.31
N LEU A 3 -46.30 -21.15 -1.64
CA LEU A 3 -47.22 -22.01 -2.38
C LEU A 3 -46.46 -22.97 -3.27
N TYR A 4 -46.56 -24.23 -2.88
CA TYR A 4 -46.22 -25.47 -3.58
C TYR A 4 -47.00 -25.63 -4.89
N ARG A 5 -46.40 -26.33 -5.87
CA ARG A 5 -47.16 -27.24 -6.74
C ARG A 5 -46.30 -28.39 -7.30
N ASN A 6 -46.66 -29.60 -6.87
CA ASN A 6 -46.21 -30.92 -7.34
C ASN A 6 -46.65 -31.22 -8.77
N TRP A 7 -45.90 -32.07 -9.49
CA TRP A 7 -46.45 -33.08 -10.41
C TRP A 7 -45.64 -34.40 -10.29
N LEU A 8 -46.37 -35.52 -10.31
CA LEU A 8 -45.97 -36.90 -10.01
C LEU A 8 -45.95 -37.77 -11.28
N GLY A 9 -45.08 -38.80 -11.28
CA GLY A 9 -45.25 -40.10 -11.96
C GLY A 9 -44.59 -40.23 -13.34
N VAL A 10 -44.07 -41.37 -13.81
CA VAL A 10 -44.11 -42.79 -13.40
C VAL A 10 -42.92 -43.52 -14.08
N SER A 11 -42.48 -44.61 -13.43
CA SER A 11 -41.46 -45.59 -13.78
C SER A 11 -41.58 -46.30 -15.15
N GLY A 12 -40.45 -46.80 -15.67
CA GLY A 12 -40.40 -47.80 -16.74
C GLY A 12 -39.02 -48.46 -16.88
N ILE A 13 -38.86 -49.64 -16.29
CA ILE A 13 -37.70 -50.53 -16.43
C ILE A 13 -37.98 -51.51 -17.58
N THR A 14 -37.05 -51.66 -18.52
CA THR A 14 -37.02 -52.82 -19.42
C THR A 14 -35.59 -53.34 -19.57
N THR A 15 -35.35 -54.48 -18.95
CA THR A 15 -34.23 -55.40 -19.14
C THR A 15 -34.37 -56.17 -20.45
N LEU A 16 -33.31 -56.26 -21.24
CA LEU A 16 -33.17 -57.29 -22.28
C LEU A 16 -31.80 -57.97 -22.16
N ALA A 17 -31.83 -59.26 -21.85
CA ALA A 17 -30.69 -60.17 -21.85
C ALA A 17 -30.53 -60.80 -23.24
N VAL A 18 -29.31 -60.90 -23.76
CA VAL A 18 -28.98 -61.84 -24.84
C VAL A 18 -27.61 -62.47 -24.59
N LEU A 19 -27.62 -63.81 -24.71
CA LEU A 19 -26.55 -64.78 -24.53
C LEU A 19 -25.29 -64.51 -25.36
N THR A 20 -24.14 -64.74 -24.72
CA THR A 20 -22.82 -64.92 -25.34
C THR A 20 -22.64 -66.37 -25.82
N VAL A 21 -22.43 -66.56 -27.12
CA VAL A 21 -21.87 -67.79 -27.72
C VAL A 21 -20.48 -67.44 -28.26
N GLY A 22 -19.47 -68.16 -27.77
CA GLY A 22 -18.08 -67.98 -28.16
C GLY A 22 -17.77 -68.53 -29.54
N LEU A 23 -16.98 -67.77 -30.30
CA LEU A 23 -16.25 -68.24 -31.48
C LEU A 23 -14.86 -67.62 -31.43
N MET A 24 -13.87 -68.47 -31.15
CA MET A 24 -12.45 -68.14 -31.20
C MET A 24 -12.05 -67.86 -32.66
N VAL A 25 -11.59 -66.63 -32.93
CA VAL A 25 -10.84 -66.29 -34.13
C VAL A 25 -9.52 -65.67 -33.68
N SER A 26 -8.44 -66.39 -33.95
CA SER A 26 -7.07 -65.98 -33.71
C SER A 26 -6.69 -64.84 -34.67
N PHE A 27 -6.44 -63.65 -34.14
CA PHE A 27 -5.78 -62.56 -34.87
C PHE A 27 -4.33 -62.41 -34.37
N PRO A 28 -3.38 -62.14 -35.27
CA PRO A 28 -1.96 -62.07 -34.93
C PRO A 28 -1.67 -60.87 -34.04
N SER A 29 -0.76 -61.05 -33.10
CA SER A 29 -0.23 -59.99 -32.24
C SER A 29 0.34 -58.85 -33.09
N ILE A 30 -0.37 -57.74 -33.15
CA ILE A 30 0.22 -56.45 -33.52
C ILE A 30 1.07 -56.05 -32.32
N ASN A 31 2.40 -56.18 -32.47
CA ASN A 31 3.35 -55.50 -31.61
C ASN A 31 3.02 -54.01 -31.65
N GLN A 32 2.40 -53.48 -30.60
CA GLN A 32 2.50 -52.06 -30.29
C GLN A 32 3.97 -51.80 -29.98
N MET A 33 4.70 -51.33 -30.99
CA MET A 33 5.86 -50.47 -30.73
C MET A 33 5.30 -49.24 -30.03
N SER A 34 5.43 -49.23 -28.70
CA SER A 34 5.39 -48.00 -27.92
C SER A 34 6.44 -47.07 -28.52
N SER A 35 6.04 -46.10 -29.33
CA SER A 35 6.90 -44.95 -29.59
C SER A 35 7.08 -44.27 -28.25
N ALA A 36 8.26 -44.41 -27.65
CA ALA A 36 8.66 -43.57 -26.54
C ALA A 36 8.49 -42.12 -27.01
N GLN A 37 7.62 -41.38 -26.34
CA GLN A 37 7.51 -39.95 -26.52
C GLN A 37 8.87 -39.38 -26.08
N GLU A 38 9.67 -38.86 -27.01
CA GLU A 38 10.97 -38.26 -26.70
C GLU A 38 10.73 -37.13 -25.67
N VAL A 39 11.29 -37.30 -24.47
CA VAL A 39 11.21 -36.33 -23.39
C VAL A 39 12.21 -35.22 -23.72
N PHE A 40 11.75 -33.97 -23.79
CA PHE A 40 12.62 -32.81 -23.98
C PHE A 40 13.70 -32.78 -22.88
N GLY A 41 14.97 -32.82 -23.26
CA GLY A 41 16.11 -32.95 -22.37
C GLY A 41 17.22 -31.93 -22.65
N ALA A 42 18.39 -32.15 -22.04
CA ALA A 42 19.54 -31.27 -22.15
C ALA A 42 20.04 -31.11 -23.60
N ASP A 43 20.00 -32.17 -24.40
CA ASP A 43 20.45 -32.15 -25.80
C ASP A 43 19.49 -31.32 -26.68
N GLU A 44 18.17 -31.46 -26.49
CA GLU A 44 17.16 -30.65 -27.15
C GLU A 44 17.27 -29.17 -26.74
N MET A 45 17.51 -28.89 -25.45
CA MET A 45 17.74 -27.54 -24.97
C MET A 45 18.98 -26.92 -25.61
N GLN A 46 20.09 -27.65 -25.68
CA GLN A 46 21.31 -27.20 -26.34
C GLN A 46 21.06 -26.87 -27.82
N GLN A 47 20.28 -27.70 -28.52
CA GLN A 47 19.90 -27.45 -29.92
C GLN A 47 19.04 -26.18 -30.06
N ALA A 48 18.09 -25.96 -29.15
CA ALA A 48 17.29 -24.75 -29.13
C ALA A 48 18.16 -23.50 -28.90
N VAL A 49 19.07 -23.54 -27.92
CA VAL A 49 20.01 -22.44 -27.63
C VAL A 49 20.90 -22.13 -28.83
N ASN A 50 21.41 -23.16 -29.51
CA ASN A 50 22.20 -23.00 -30.73
C ASN A 50 21.40 -22.33 -31.85
N SER A 51 20.12 -22.66 -31.98
CA SER A 51 19.25 -22.18 -33.06
C SER A 51 18.74 -20.76 -32.83
N TYR A 52 18.40 -20.42 -31.59
CA TYR A 52 17.64 -19.21 -31.26
C TYR A 52 18.43 -18.18 -30.45
N CYS A 53 19.42 -18.60 -29.66
CA CYS A 53 20.09 -17.72 -28.69
C CYS A 53 21.53 -17.34 -29.07
N LEU A 54 22.31 -18.30 -29.59
CA LEU A 54 23.75 -18.09 -29.86
C LEU A 54 24.06 -17.10 -30.97
N ALA A 55 23.07 -16.68 -31.77
CA ALA A 55 23.25 -15.58 -32.71
C ALA A 55 23.62 -14.27 -32.01
N CYS A 56 23.21 -14.07 -30.74
CA CYS A 56 23.44 -12.84 -29.98
C CYS A 56 24.16 -13.09 -28.64
N HIS A 57 23.94 -14.24 -27.99
CA HIS A 57 24.47 -14.59 -26.67
C HIS A 57 25.61 -15.60 -26.76
N ASN A 58 26.67 -15.22 -27.48
CA ASN A 58 27.91 -15.99 -27.61
C ASN A 58 29.11 -15.22 -27.05
N ASP A 59 30.27 -15.87 -26.98
CA ASP A 59 31.48 -15.30 -26.34
C ASP A 59 32.01 -14.05 -27.07
N VAL A 60 31.58 -13.79 -28.32
CA VAL A 60 32.03 -12.66 -29.14
C VAL A 60 31.09 -11.45 -29.02
N LEU A 61 29.78 -11.67 -29.21
CA LEU A 61 28.79 -10.59 -29.18
C LEU A 61 28.37 -10.22 -27.77
N ALA A 62 28.24 -11.22 -26.88
CA ALA A 62 27.85 -11.08 -25.48
C ALA A 62 26.75 -10.02 -25.28
N THR A 63 25.67 -10.10 -26.07
CA THR A 63 24.63 -9.05 -26.07
C THR A 63 24.02 -8.92 -24.67
N SER A 64 23.98 -7.70 -24.14
CA SER A 64 23.59 -7.41 -22.74
C SER A 64 24.47 -8.10 -21.68
N GLY A 65 25.73 -8.38 -22.00
CA GLY A 65 26.69 -9.02 -21.10
C GLY A 65 26.52 -10.53 -20.91
N LEU A 66 25.66 -11.18 -21.71
CA LEU A 66 25.31 -12.60 -21.57
C LEU A 66 25.94 -13.48 -22.66
N SER A 67 26.63 -14.55 -22.27
CA SER A 67 27.02 -15.67 -23.14
C SER A 67 26.41 -16.98 -22.65
N LEU A 68 25.80 -17.74 -23.57
CA LEU A 68 25.27 -19.08 -23.33
C LEU A 68 26.14 -20.17 -23.98
N GLN A 69 27.24 -19.79 -24.64
CA GLN A 69 28.05 -20.72 -25.44
C GLN A 69 28.76 -21.80 -24.61
N GLN A 70 29.11 -21.48 -23.36
CA GLN A 70 29.82 -22.39 -22.44
C GLN A 70 28.89 -22.97 -21.36
N VAL A 71 27.59 -22.70 -21.42
CA VAL A 71 26.63 -23.22 -20.45
C VAL A 71 26.47 -24.72 -20.67
N ASN A 72 26.73 -25.50 -19.62
CA ASN A 72 26.54 -26.95 -19.65
C ASN A 72 25.12 -27.30 -19.20
N PHE A 73 24.21 -27.57 -20.14
CA PHE A 73 22.83 -27.97 -19.84
C PHE A 73 22.70 -29.36 -19.20
N ALA A 74 23.79 -30.10 -19.02
CA ALA A 74 23.82 -31.31 -18.18
C ALA A 74 24.16 -31.02 -16.71
N ASN A 75 24.55 -29.78 -16.36
CA ASN A 75 24.79 -29.34 -14.98
C ASN A 75 24.47 -27.84 -14.83
N LEU A 76 23.21 -27.55 -14.49
CA LEU A 76 22.69 -26.19 -14.42
C LEU A 76 23.11 -25.43 -13.15
N HIS A 77 23.52 -26.13 -12.08
CA HIS A 77 23.75 -25.53 -10.77
C HIS A 77 24.78 -24.39 -10.80
N SER A 78 25.85 -24.54 -11.58
CA SER A 78 26.90 -23.53 -11.71
C SER A 78 26.49 -22.27 -12.50
N HIS A 79 25.32 -22.29 -13.14
CA HIS A 79 24.79 -21.19 -13.97
C HIS A 79 23.36 -20.81 -13.56
N ALA A 80 22.91 -21.18 -12.35
CA ALA A 80 21.52 -20.99 -11.92
C ALA A 80 21.04 -19.54 -12.03
N GLU A 81 21.84 -18.56 -11.58
CA GLU A 81 21.50 -17.13 -11.68
C GLU A 81 21.22 -16.71 -13.13
N THR A 82 22.14 -17.05 -14.03
CA THR A 82 22.01 -16.76 -15.46
C THR A 82 20.79 -17.45 -16.07
N LEU A 83 20.55 -18.71 -15.71
CA LEU A 83 19.45 -19.50 -16.27
C LEU A 83 18.08 -19.05 -15.75
N GLU A 84 17.96 -18.59 -14.51
CA GLU A 84 16.74 -17.96 -13.99
C GLU A 84 16.45 -16.65 -14.73
N ALA A 85 17.48 -15.85 -15.06
CA ALA A 85 17.31 -14.67 -15.90
C ALA A 85 16.85 -15.03 -17.33
N VAL A 86 17.33 -16.15 -17.88
CA VAL A 86 16.87 -16.69 -19.17
C VAL A 86 15.41 -17.13 -19.08
N VAL A 87 15.02 -17.89 -18.06
CA VAL A 87 13.62 -18.27 -17.80
C VAL A 87 12.73 -17.03 -17.79
N LYS A 88 13.09 -16.01 -17.01
CA LYS A 88 12.33 -14.75 -16.92
C LYS A 88 12.12 -14.08 -18.29
N LYS A 89 13.10 -14.12 -19.19
CA LYS A 89 12.99 -13.57 -20.56
C LYS A 89 12.18 -14.47 -21.51
N LEU A 90 12.31 -15.79 -21.38
CA LEU A 90 11.57 -16.76 -22.19
C LEU A 90 10.08 -16.79 -21.81
N SER A 91 9.74 -16.82 -20.52
CA SER A 91 8.35 -16.78 -20.04
C SER A 91 7.64 -15.50 -20.45
N ALA A 92 8.39 -14.41 -20.62
CA ALA A 92 7.90 -13.15 -21.14
C ALA A 92 7.85 -13.08 -22.68
N ARG A 93 8.32 -14.12 -23.38
CA ARG A 93 8.47 -14.20 -24.85
C ARG A 93 9.22 -13.02 -25.45
N MET A 94 10.12 -12.41 -24.67
CA MET A 94 10.91 -11.25 -25.08
C MET A 94 12.18 -11.64 -25.84
N MET A 95 12.58 -12.91 -25.75
CA MET A 95 13.74 -13.46 -26.42
C MET A 95 13.35 -14.71 -27.20
N PRO A 96 13.76 -14.85 -28.48
CA PRO A 96 14.56 -13.89 -29.25
C PRO A 96 13.85 -12.54 -29.51
N PRO A 97 14.58 -11.44 -29.81
CA PRO A 97 13.94 -10.15 -30.05
C PRO A 97 13.13 -10.15 -31.35
N SER A 98 12.33 -9.09 -31.56
CA SER A 98 11.54 -8.92 -32.78
C SER A 98 12.43 -8.91 -34.03
N GLY A 99 12.00 -9.60 -35.09
CA GLY A 99 12.74 -9.75 -36.36
C GLY A 99 13.72 -10.92 -36.41
N MET A 100 13.97 -11.60 -35.29
CA MET A 100 14.74 -12.86 -35.26
C MET A 100 13.79 -14.07 -35.39
N PRO A 101 14.30 -15.28 -35.72
CA PRO A 101 13.49 -16.49 -35.68
C PRO A 101 13.03 -16.79 -34.24
N HIS A 102 11.73 -17.01 -34.04
CA HIS A 102 11.15 -17.41 -32.76
C HIS A 102 10.86 -18.91 -32.75
N PRO A 103 11.04 -19.60 -31.61
CA PRO A 103 10.45 -20.92 -31.37
C PRO A 103 8.93 -20.92 -31.52
N SER A 104 8.32 -22.09 -31.73
CA SER A 104 6.86 -22.22 -31.60
C SER A 104 6.44 -22.02 -30.14
N ILE A 105 5.15 -21.76 -29.91
CA ILE A 105 4.61 -21.60 -28.55
C ILE A 105 4.89 -22.86 -27.71
N GLU A 106 4.69 -24.03 -28.31
CA GLU A 106 4.93 -25.32 -27.68
C GLU A 106 6.42 -25.50 -27.34
N THR A 107 7.34 -25.05 -28.22
CA THR A 107 8.77 -25.09 -27.95
C THR A 107 9.17 -24.15 -26.81
N TYR A 108 8.59 -22.95 -26.73
CA TYR A 108 8.80 -22.06 -25.59
C TYR A 108 8.40 -22.73 -24.28
N GLU A 109 7.19 -23.29 -24.24
CA GLU A 109 6.65 -23.97 -23.05
C GLU A 109 7.53 -25.15 -22.64
N MET A 110 7.93 -26.01 -23.59
CA MET A 110 8.86 -27.12 -23.31
C MET A 110 10.22 -26.64 -22.77
N MET A 111 10.79 -25.56 -23.32
CA MET A 111 12.07 -25.00 -22.85
C MET A 111 11.97 -24.44 -21.42
N ILE A 112 10.90 -23.69 -21.14
CA ILE A 112 10.66 -23.08 -19.83
C ILE A 112 10.41 -24.16 -18.79
N ASP A 113 9.48 -25.07 -19.06
CA ASP A 113 9.12 -26.15 -18.13
C ASP A 113 10.32 -27.04 -17.81
N TRP A 114 11.16 -27.33 -18.81
CA TRP A 114 12.39 -28.09 -18.60
C TRP A 114 13.40 -27.32 -17.74
N LEU A 115 13.69 -26.05 -18.06
CA LEU A 115 14.62 -25.23 -17.28
C LEU A 115 14.16 -25.07 -15.83
N GLU A 116 12.91 -24.71 -15.61
CA GLU A 116 12.34 -24.52 -14.27
C GLU A 116 12.41 -25.82 -13.46
N ARG A 117 12.06 -26.96 -14.06
CA ARG A 117 12.13 -28.25 -13.37
C ARG A 117 13.55 -28.63 -12.98
N GLU A 118 14.53 -28.48 -13.88
CA GLU A 118 15.93 -28.82 -13.58
C GLU A 118 16.53 -27.86 -12.52
N LEU A 119 16.16 -26.57 -12.55
CA LEU A 119 16.57 -25.59 -11.54
C LEU A 119 15.92 -25.89 -10.18
N ASP A 120 14.65 -26.26 -10.16
CA ASP A 120 13.92 -26.66 -8.96
C ASP A 120 14.52 -27.93 -8.34
N GLU A 121 14.81 -28.96 -9.16
CA GLU A 121 15.46 -30.19 -8.72
C GLU A 121 16.85 -29.92 -8.15
N ALA A 122 17.63 -29.03 -8.78
CA ALA A 122 18.93 -28.60 -8.28
C ALA A 122 18.83 -27.87 -6.93
N TRP A 123 17.80 -27.04 -6.74
CA TRP A 123 17.54 -26.36 -5.47
C TRP A 123 17.16 -27.36 -4.38
N VAL A 124 16.34 -28.38 -4.66
CA VAL A 124 16.02 -29.42 -3.68
C VAL A 124 17.27 -30.21 -3.24
N ALA A 125 18.19 -30.46 -4.17
CA ALA A 125 19.44 -31.15 -3.88
C ALA A 125 20.43 -30.30 -3.07
N ASN A 126 20.45 -28.99 -3.29
CA ASN A 126 21.30 -28.04 -2.57
C ASN A 126 20.52 -26.73 -2.26
N PRO A 127 19.67 -26.73 -1.21
CA PRO A 127 18.80 -25.60 -0.90
C PRO A 127 19.61 -24.35 -0.59
N ASN A 128 19.10 -23.19 -1.01
CA ASN A 128 19.64 -21.90 -0.62
C ASN A 128 18.49 -21.00 -0.13
N PRO A 129 18.31 -20.81 1.19
CA PRO A 129 17.28 -19.94 1.74
C PRO A 129 17.64 -18.45 1.65
N GLY A 130 18.85 -18.13 1.19
CA GLY A 130 19.43 -16.80 1.21
C GLY A 130 19.87 -16.38 2.62
N ARG A 131 20.35 -15.14 2.70
CA ARG A 131 20.85 -14.56 3.95
C ARG A 131 19.90 -13.50 4.48
N ILE A 132 19.60 -13.58 5.76
CA ILE A 132 18.89 -12.52 6.50
C ILE A 132 19.91 -11.48 6.94
N THR A 133 19.55 -10.19 6.79
CA THR A 133 20.35 -9.10 7.35
C THR A 133 20.28 -9.16 8.88
N PRO A 134 21.41 -9.35 9.59
CA PRO A 134 21.38 -9.59 11.04
C PRO A 134 20.75 -8.45 11.85
N LEU A 135 20.88 -7.22 11.36
CA LEU A 135 20.31 -6.02 11.97
C LEU A 135 19.29 -5.41 11.01
N HIS A 136 18.03 -5.36 11.43
CA HIS A 136 16.95 -4.78 10.64
C HIS A 136 16.20 -3.72 11.47
N ARG A 137 16.52 -2.45 11.22
CA ARG A 137 15.82 -1.31 11.82
C ARG A 137 14.33 -1.31 11.44
N MET A 138 13.45 -0.94 12.36
CA MET A 138 12.05 -0.66 12.02
C MET A 138 11.94 0.59 11.13
N ASN A 139 11.18 0.51 10.04
CA ASN A 139 10.81 1.71 9.29
C ASN A 139 9.79 2.56 10.10
N ARG A 140 9.45 3.77 9.63
CA ARG A 140 8.55 4.68 10.35
C ARG A 140 7.13 4.12 10.54
N TYR A 141 6.64 3.31 9.60
CA TYR A 141 5.34 2.65 9.68
C TYR A 141 5.35 1.55 10.75
N GLU A 142 6.39 0.72 10.76
CA GLU A 142 6.61 -0.32 11.76
C GLU A 142 6.79 0.25 13.18
N TYR A 143 7.51 1.38 13.30
CA TYR A 143 7.66 2.11 14.57
C TYR A 143 6.30 2.65 15.05
N ASN A 144 5.56 3.33 14.17
CA ASN A 144 4.23 3.88 14.47
C ASN A 144 3.29 2.79 15.00
N ASN A 145 3.17 1.68 14.28
CA ASN A 145 2.29 0.58 14.67
C ASN A 145 2.74 -0.09 15.96
N THR A 146 4.05 -0.29 16.15
CA THR A 146 4.58 -0.89 17.37
C THR A 146 4.31 -0.01 18.58
N VAL A 147 4.49 1.31 18.49
CA VAL A 147 4.19 2.25 19.58
C VAL A 147 2.71 2.26 19.91
N ASN A 148 1.83 2.36 18.90
CA ASN A 148 0.38 2.35 19.11
C ASN A 148 -0.10 1.05 19.76
N ASN A 149 0.38 -0.10 19.29
CA ASN A 149 0.01 -1.41 19.86
C ASN A 149 0.57 -1.63 21.27
N LEU A 150 1.80 -1.19 21.54
CA LEU A 150 2.45 -1.38 22.84
C LEU A 150 1.85 -0.48 23.92
N LEU A 151 1.54 0.77 23.56
CA LEU A 151 1.04 1.77 24.51
C LEU A 151 -0.49 1.90 24.49
N GLY A 152 -1.20 1.30 23.54
CA GLY A 152 -2.66 1.45 23.45
C GLY A 152 -3.06 2.87 23.02
N LEU A 153 -2.31 3.42 22.07
CA LEU A 153 -2.55 4.74 21.49
C LEU A 153 -3.13 4.60 20.07
N ASP A 154 -3.68 5.71 19.59
CA ASP A 154 -4.10 5.87 18.20
C ASP A 154 -3.57 7.22 17.68
N VAL A 155 -2.27 7.27 17.42
CA VAL A 155 -1.56 8.47 16.94
C VAL A 155 -0.79 8.18 15.66
N ASP A 156 -0.68 9.17 14.79
CA ASP A 156 0.24 9.12 13.66
C ASP A 156 1.53 9.89 14.00
N VAL A 157 2.65 9.17 14.11
CA VAL A 157 3.97 9.75 14.35
C VAL A 157 4.89 9.69 13.13
N MET A 158 4.40 9.22 11.98
CA MET A 158 5.22 9.01 10.79
C MET A 158 5.82 10.30 10.24
N ASP A 159 5.09 11.42 10.33
CA ASP A 159 5.55 12.75 9.89
C ASP A 159 6.53 13.41 10.87
N LEU A 160 6.64 12.87 12.09
CA LEU A 160 7.63 13.31 13.08
C LEU A 160 8.99 12.62 12.89
N LEU A 161 9.03 11.56 12.08
CA LEU A 161 10.21 10.78 11.77
C LEU A 161 10.72 11.12 10.35
N PRO A 162 12.03 11.01 10.09
CA PRO A 162 12.54 11.11 8.72
C PRO A 162 11.93 10.03 7.83
N GLY A 163 11.70 10.35 6.55
CA GLY A 163 11.22 9.37 5.58
C GLY A 163 12.26 8.29 5.28
N ASP A 164 11.79 7.05 5.13
CA ASP A 164 12.63 5.90 4.79
C ASP A 164 12.80 5.78 3.27
N PRO A 165 14.03 5.52 2.76
CA PRO A 165 14.25 5.35 1.35
C PRO A 165 13.82 3.94 0.91
N THR A 166 13.28 3.84 -0.29
CA THR A 166 13.08 2.55 -0.97
C THR A 166 14.34 2.19 -1.76
N ALA A 167 14.84 0.96 -1.66
CA ALA A 167 16.08 0.53 -2.33
C ALA A 167 16.07 0.66 -3.87
N ASP A 168 14.88 0.55 -4.48
CA ASP A 168 14.59 0.56 -5.94
C ASP A 168 13.16 1.05 -6.26
N GLY A 169 12.49 1.71 -5.32
CA GLY A 169 11.06 2.01 -5.47
C GLY A 169 10.15 0.81 -5.24
N SER A 170 10.64 -0.26 -4.61
CA SER A 170 9.83 -1.42 -4.21
C SER A 170 9.17 -1.22 -2.84
N PHE A 171 9.91 -1.46 -1.75
CA PHE A 171 9.42 -1.39 -0.38
C PHE A 171 10.40 -0.64 0.53
N ASP A 172 9.86 0.07 1.51
CA ASP A 172 10.58 0.83 2.55
C ASP A 172 10.93 -0.03 3.77
N ASN A 173 10.61 -1.32 3.78
CA ASN A 173 10.98 -2.28 4.84
C ASN A 173 12.18 -3.17 4.44
N ILE A 174 12.97 -2.75 3.45
CA ILE A 174 14.18 -3.46 3.03
C ILE A 174 15.33 -3.11 3.98
N ALA A 175 15.83 -4.09 4.72
CA ALA A 175 16.83 -3.88 5.78
C ALA A 175 18.09 -3.15 5.29
N ALA A 176 18.58 -3.53 4.10
CA ALA A 176 19.78 -2.92 3.49
C ALA A 176 19.62 -1.44 3.13
N ALA A 177 18.38 -0.93 3.04
CA ALA A 177 18.06 0.46 2.74
C ALA A 177 17.72 1.29 3.98
N LEU A 178 17.84 0.75 5.20
CA LEU A 178 17.42 1.42 6.44
C LEU A 178 18.59 1.81 7.36
N PRO A 179 19.56 2.64 6.90
CA PRO A 179 20.64 3.08 7.77
C PRO A 179 20.12 4.00 8.89
N PHE A 180 20.86 4.07 9.99
CA PHE A 180 20.64 5.08 11.02
C PHE A 180 21.36 6.38 10.66
N THR A 181 20.69 7.52 10.88
CA THR A 181 21.33 8.85 10.86
C THR A 181 21.18 9.51 12.22
N THR A 182 21.98 10.55 12.51
CA THR A 182 21.86 11.33 13.75
C THR A 182 20.46 11.91 13.92
N THR A 183 19.86 12.39 12.83
CA THR A 183 18.49 12.92 12.81
C THR A 183 17.45 11.86 13.19
N HIS A 184 17.63 10.60 12.79
CA HIS A 184 16.72 9.54 13.22
C HIS A 184 16.74 9.39 14.74
N MET A 185 17.93 9.35 15.36
CA MET A 185 18.04 9.19 16.82
C MET A 185 17.44 10.36 17.59
N GLU A 186 17.70 11.61 17.15
CA GLU A 186 17.10 12.79 17.75
C GLU A 186 15.57 12.77 17.67
N ARG A 187 15.02 12.35 16.52
CA ARG A 187 13.58 12.25 16.32
C ARG A 187 12.96 11.10 17.12
N TYR A 188 13.58 9.91 17.18
CA TYR A 188 13.09 8.81 18.01
C TYR A 188 12.99 9.20 19.49
N MET A 189 14.00 9.88 20.04
CA MET A 189 13.96 10.36 21.43
C MET A 189 12.85 11.40 21.64
N SER A 190 12.70 12.34 20.71
CA SER A 190 11.65 13.36 20.76
C SER A 190 10.25 12.75 20.69
N VAL A 191 10.03 11.81 19.77
CA VAL A 191 8.75 11.11 19.59
C VAL A 191 8.47 10.22 20.78
N ALA A 192 9.44 9.42 21.25
CA ALA A 192 9.33 8.57 22.43
C ALA A 192 8.89 9.37 23.65
N ARG A 193 9.47 10.55 23.89
CA ARG A 193 9.06 11.44 24.97
C ARG A 193 7.63 11.93 24.81
N GLN A 194 7.22 12.31 23.61
CA GLN A 194 5.87 12.80 23.35
C GLN A 194 4.81 11.71 23.57
N VAL A 195 5.00 10.53 22.98
CA VAL A 195 4.03 9.43 23.04
C VAL A 195 3.94 8.79 24.42
N THR A 196 5.06 8.66 25.15
CA THR A 196 5.04 8.07 26.50
C THR A 196 4.40 9.00 27.52
N ARG A 197 4.58 10.32 27.40
CA ARG A 197 3.84 11.29 28.22
C ARG A 197 2.33 11.23 27.96
N LEU A 198 1.94 11.14 26.70
CA LEU A 198 0.54 10.96 26.31
C LEU A 198 -0.04 9.67 26.90
N ALA A 199 0.68 8.56 26.77
CA ALA A 199 0.26 7.24 27.24
C ALA A 199 0.07 7.15 28.76
N ILE A 200 1.00 7.74 29.52
CA ILE A 200 0.97 7.76 30.98
C ILE A 200 -0.04 8.79 31.54
N GLY A 201 -0.54 9.70 30.70
CA GLY A 201 -1.45 10.76 31.14
C GLY A 201 -0.75 11.89 31.88
N LEU A 202 0.49 12.22 31.48
CA LEU A 202 1.22 13.36 31.99
C LEU A 202 0.88 14.61 31.18
N ALA A 203 0.50 15.69 31.86
CA ALA A 203 0.22 16.97 31.22
C ALA A 203 1.42 17.45 30.38
N PRO A 204 1.22 18.01 29.18
CA PRO A 204 2.33 18.55 28.41
C PRO A 204 3.00 19.70 29.17
N LEU A 205 4.32 19.83 29.03
CA LEU A 205 5.12 20.82 29.78
C LEU A 205 4.68 22.26 29.50
N ASN A 206 4.15 22.50 28.31
CA ASN A 206 3.53 23.75 27.89
C ASN A 206 2.18 23.43 27.26
N GLN A 207 1.29 24.42 27.21
CA GLN A 207 0.08 24.33 26.40
C GLN A 207 0.48 24.04 24.96
N SER A 208 -0.01 22.92 24.43
CA SER A 208 0.16 22.56 23.03
C SER A 208 -1.10 22.93 22.27
N VAL A 209 -0.92 23.28 21.00
CA VAL A 209 -2.00 23.44 20.04
C VAL A 209 -1.80 22.39 18.97
N SER A 210 -2.81 21.57 18.75
CA SER A 210 -2.88 20.64 17.63
C SER A 210 -3.75 21.26 16.55
N THR A 211 -3.17 21.53 15.40
CA THR A 211 -3.87 22.10 14.25
C THR A 211 -4.21 21.00 13.26
N TYR A 212 -5.48 20.90 12.91
CA TYR A 212 -6.01 19.98 11.92
C TYR A 212 -6.47 20.78 10.71
N GLU A 213 -5.67 20.76 9.64
CA GLU A 213 -5.94 21.52 8.43
C GLU A 213 -6.75 20.70 7.43
N ILE A 214 -7.71 21.36 6.78
CA ILE A 214 -8.38 20.84 5.60
C ILE A 214 -7.61 21.32 4.37
N PRO A 215 -7.19 20.42 3.46
CA PRO A 215 -6.54 20.82 2.23
C PRO A 215 -7.35 21.89 1.48
N VAL A 216 -6.69 22.99 1.10
CA VAL A 216 -7.32 24.18 0.47
C VAL A 216 -8.21 23.83 -0.73
N TYR A 217 -7.90 22.75 -1.45
CA TYR A 217 -8.63 22.32 -2.64
C TYR A 217 -9.61 21.16 -2.40
N MET A 218 -9.91 20.85 -1.14
CA MET A 218 -10.96 19.90 -0.78
C MET A 218 -12.34 20.54 -1.01
N SER A 219 -13.23 19.80 -1.68
CA SER A 219 -14.62 20.23 -1.85
C SER A 219 -15.37 20.04 -0.54
N GLN A 220 -15.81 21.14 0.09
CA GLN A 220 -16.54 21.13 1.36
C GLN A 220 -18.05 21.36 1.21
N ASP A 221 -18.60 21.13 0.02
CA ASP A 221 -20.02 21.42 -0.24
C ASP A 221 -20.93 20.38 0.41
N TRP A 222 -20.42 19.19 0.69
CA TRP A 222 -21.18 18.04 1.23
C TRP A 222 -20.50 17.47 2.48
N ARG A 223 -21.16 16.49 3.12
CA ARG A 223 -20.64 15.73 4.27
C ARG A 223 -19.34 15.01 3.87
N GLN A 224 -18.24 15.25 4.57
CA GLN A 224 -16.92 14.72 4.21
C GLN A 224 -16.75 13.26 4.63
N THR A 225 -17.03 12.94 5.91
CA THR A 225 -16.84 11.57 6.45
C THR A 225 -18.13 11.01 7.04
N GLU A 226 -18.12 9.71 7.38
CA GLU A 226 -19.26 9.05 8.03
C GLU A 226 -19.36 9.35 9.53
N ASP A 227 -18.36 9.99 10.12
CA ASP A 227 -18.34 10.42 11.52
C ASP A 227 -19.14 11.71 11.73
N MET A 228 -19.27 12.50 10.68
CA MET A 228 -19.98 13.78 10.73
C MET A 228 -21.50 13.57 10.81
N PRO A 229 -22.26 14.46 11.47
CA PRO A 229 -23.72 14.34 11.55
C PRO A 229 -24.43 14.27 10.19
N PHE A 230 -25.56 13.56 10.14
CA PHE A 230 -26.45 13.66 8.98
C PHE A 230 -26.96 15.09 8.80
N GLY A 231 -26.97 15.56 7.56
CA GLY A 231 -27.35 16.94 7.24
C GLY A 231 -26.24 17.95 7.52
N SER A 232 -25.00 17.52 7.73
CA SER A 232 -23.84 18.42 7.67
C SER A 232 -23.32 18.60 6.24
N ARG A 233 -22.50 19.64 6.06
CA ARG A 233 -21.61 19.83 4.92
C ARG A 233 -20.29 20.46 5.38
N GLY A 234 -19.22 20.15 4.67
CA GLY A 234 -17.90 20.75 4.91
C GLY A 234 -17.38 20.54 6.32
N GLY A 235 -16.26 21.18 6.62
CA GLY A 235 -15.58 20.98 7.90
C GLY A 235 -14.84 19.65 7.99
N ILE A 236 -14.50 19.27 9.21
CA ILE A 236 -13.63 18.13 9.52
C ILE A 236 -14.13 17.39 10.76
N SER A 237 -13.90 16.08 10.81
CA SER A 237 -14.01 15.28 12.02
C SER A 237 -12.67 14.65 12.28
N VAL A 238 -12.11 14.87 13.47
CA VAL A 238 -10.78 14.38 13.84
C VAL A 238 -10.84 13.63 15.15
N ASP A 239 -10.11 12.53 15.22
CA ASP A 239 -9.85 11.84 16.47
C ASP A 239 -8.63 12.48 17.13
N HIS A 240 -8.81 12.96 18.36
CA HIS A 240 -7.77 13.62 19.14
C HIS A 240 -7.59 12.90 20.47
N ASN A 241 -6.34 12.56 20.79
CA ASN A 241 -5.99 12.00 22.09
C ASN A 241 -5.71 13.13 23.09
N PHE A 242 -6.65 13.36 24.00
CA PHE A 242 -6.51 14.33 25.08
C PHE A 242 -5.60 13.76 26.17
N PRO A 243 -4.46 14.40 26.52
CA PRO A 243 -3.47 13.80 27.41
C PRO A 243 -3.95 13.67 28.86
N VAL A 244 -4.80 14.58 29.33
CA VAL A 244 -5.24 14.64 30.73
C VAL A 244 -6.67 15.13 30.82
N ASN A 245 -7.34 14.85 31.94
CA ASN A 245 -8.59 15.49 32.30
C ASN A 245 -8.35 17.00 32.43
N GLY A 246 -9.06 17.82 31.67
CA GLY A 246 -8.79 19.25 31.69
C GLY A 246 -9.72 20.11 30.86
N GLU A 247 -9.51 21.42 30.94
CA GLU A 247 -10.17 22.41 30.11
C GLU A 247 -9.36 22.65 28.83
N TYR A 248 -9.99 22.43 27.68
CA TYR A 248 -9.42 22.62 26.35
C TYR A 248 -10.20 23.68 25.58
N GLN A 249 -9.53 24.30 24.61
CA GLN A 249 -10.14 25.25 23.68
C GLN A 249 -10.14 24.64 22.28
N ILE A 250 -11.29 24.65 21.63
CA ILE A 250 -11.44 24.29 20.22
C ILE A 250 -11.68 25.59 19.45
N SER A 251 -10.75 25.98 18.59
CA SER A 251 -10.85 27.16 17.73
C SER A 251 -11.06 26.75 16.27
N VAL A 252 -11.80 27.55 15.50
CA VAL A 252 -12.09 27.28 14.09
C VAL A 252 -11.64 28.43 13.22
N ASP A 253 -10.79 28.13 12.24
CA ASP A 253 -10.42 29.07 11.18
C ASP A 253 -11.21 28.80 9.91
N LEU A 254 -11.54 29.86 9.19
CA LEU A 254 -12.31 29.79 7.95
C LEU A 254 -11.40 29.93 6.73
N GLU A 255 -11.82 29.34 5.59
CA GLU A 255 -11.07 29.47 4.33
C GLU A 255 -11.00 30.93 3.88
N THR A 256 -9.78 31.40 3.63
CA THR A 256 -9.49 32.73 3.10
C THR A 256 -8.98 32.68 1.66
N ASN A 257 -8.97 33.82 0.98
CA ASN A 257 -8.24 34.01 -0.27
C ASN A 257 -6.77 34.41 0.00
N TYR A 258 -5.98 34.64 -1.06
CA TYR A 258 -4.55 35.03 -0.93
C TYR A 258 -4.31 36.39 -0.24
N GLN A 259 -5.35 37.20 -0.03
CA GLN A 259 -5.30 38.48 0.68
C GLN A 259 -5.98 38.41 2.05
N ASP A 260 -6.20 37.20 2.57
CA ASP A 260 -6.82 36.91 3.87
C ASP A 260 -8.32 37.27 4.00
N TYR A 261 -9.03 37.53 2.89
CA TYR A 261 -10.49 37.71 2.95
C TYR A 261 -11.16 36.36 3.15
N VAL A 262 -11.98 36.26 4.18
CA VAL A 262 -12.82 35.08 4.43
C VAL A 262 -13.82 34.89 3.31
N LYS A 263 -13.92 33.67 2.79
CA LYS A 263 -14.77 33.36 1.64
C LYS A 263 -16.19 32.97 2.05
N GLY A 264 -17.15 33.17 1.15
CA GLY A 264 -18.53 32.68 1.30
C GLY A 264 -19.43 33.45 2.27
N LEU A 265 -19.07 34.65 2.70
CA LEU A 265 -19.81 35.42 3.73
C LEU A 265 -21.12 36.08 3.26
N GLY A 266 -21.59 35.78 2.06
CA GLY A 266 -22.74 36.44 1.43
C GLY A 266 -24.10 36.16 2.08
N TRP A 267 -24.24 35.10 2.86
CA TRP A 267 -25.43 34.83 3.66
C TRP A 267 -25.09 34.10 4.96
N ALA A 268 -26.05 34.09 5.89
CA ALA A 268 -25.92 33.43 7.18
C ALA A 268 -25.97 31.90 7.04
N GLN A 269 -24.94 31.24 7.56
CA GLN A 269 -24.81 29.78 7.57
C GLN A 269 -24.49 29.34 9.01
N LEU A 270 -24.95 28.14 9.39
CA LEU A 270 -24.80 27.63 10.75
C LEU A 270 -23.60 26.71 10.83
N LEU A 271 -22.64 27.03 11.69
CA LEU A 271 -21.47 26.21 12.00
C LEU A 271 -21.66 25.55 13.36
N GLU A 272 -21.43 24.24 13.45
CA GLU A 272 -21.54 23.48 14.69
C GLU A 272 -20.19 22.91 15.11
N VAL A 273 -19.87 23.02 16.40
CA VAL A 273 -18.74 22.33 17.04
C VAL A 273 -19.30 21.25 17.95
N ARG A 274 -18.81 20.02 17.79
CA ARG A 274 -19.26 18.83 18.51
C ARG A 274 -18.08 18.07 19.11
N LEU A 275 -18.32 17.47 20.26
CA LEU A 275 -17.41 16.54 20.92
C LEU A 275 -18.15 15.22 21.16
N ASP A 276 -17.64 14.13 20.61
CA ASP A 276 -18.26 12.79 20.64
C ASP A 276 -19.73 12.82 20.18
N GLY A 277 -19.99 13.56 19.11
CA GLY A 277 -21.34 13.77 18.57
C GLY A 277 -22.24 14.71 19.38
N ARG A 278 -21.88 15.09 20.62
CA ARG A 278 -22.62 16.08 21.43
C ARG A 278 -22.35 17.49 20.92
N LEU A 279 -23.42 18.23 20.62
CA LEU A 279 -23.32 19.65 20.26
C LEU A 279 -22.81 20.47 21.43
N LEU A 280 -21.68 21.15 21.24
CA LEU A 280 -21.11 22.07 22.21
C LEU A 280 -21.65 23.48 21.98
N GLU A 281 -21.49 24.00 20.76
CA GLU A 281 -21.84 25.37 20.40
C GLU A 281 -22.29 25.45 18.93
N ARG A 282 -23.11 26.45 18.61
CA ARG A 282 -23.54 26.74 17.24
C ARG A 282 -23.33 28.22 16.92
N PHE A 283 -22.50 28.48 15.92
CA PHE A 283 -22.21 29.82 15.43
C PHE A 283 -23.03 30.15 14.19
N THR A 284 -23.33 31.44 14.01
CA THR A 284 -23.89 31.97 12.76
C THR A 284 -22.80 32.75 12.04
N VAL A 285 -22.43 32.33 10.84
CA VAL A 285 -21.32 32.87 10.06
C VAL A 285 -21.86 33.49 8.76
N GLY A 286 -21.48 34.75 8.50
CA GLY A 286 -21.86 35.50 7.30
C GLY A 286 -23.28 36.09 7.31
N GLY A 287 -23.59 36.86 6.25
CA GLY A 287 -24.89 37.50 6.05
C GLY A 287 -25.11 38.82 6.78
N ASP A 288 -24.14 39.27 7.58
CA ASP A 288 -24.19 40.51 8.39
C ASP A 288 -23.04 41.49 8.09
N ALA A 289 -22.31 41.28 6.98
CA ALA A 289 -21.24 42.16 6.57
C ALA A 289 -21.74 43.62 6.41
N PRO A 290 -21.13 44.60 7.10
CA PRO A 290 -21.51 46.00 7.00
C PRO A 290 -21.02 46.61 5.68
N GLY A 291 -21.56 47.77 5.32
CA GLY A 291 -21.02 48.54 4.21
C GLY A 291 -21.36 48.00 2.82
N THR A 292 -20.49 48.30 1.85
CA THR A 292 -20.64 47.92 0.44
C THR A 292 -19.55 46.90 0.07
N PRO A 293 -19.92 45.71 -0.45
CA PRO A 293 -18.96 44.71 -0.87
C PRO A 293 -18.17 45.18 -2.08
N THR A 294 -17.03 44.53 -2.32
CA THR A 294 -16.25 44.73 -3.55
C THR A 294 -17.07 44.35 -4.79
N PRO A 295 -16.88 45.03 -5.94
CA PRO A 295 -17.52 44.62 -7.18
C PRO A 295 -17.07 43.21 -7.60
N LEU A 296 -18.04 42.36 -7.97
CA LEU A 296 -17.76 41.01 -8.46
C LEU A 296 -16.87 41.06 -9.71
N SER A 297 -15.67 40.50 -9.61
CA SER A 297 -14.65 40.46 -10.66
C SER A 297 -14.11 39.05 -10.81
N PHE A 298 -13.94 38.59 -12.05
CA PHE A 298 -13.36 37.28 -12.36
C PHE A 298 -11.85 37.19 -12.05
N SER A 299 -11.15 38.32 -12.00
CA SER A 299 -9.70 38.40 -11.77
C SER A 299 -9.33 38.89 -10.36
N GLY A 300 -10.29 38.95 -9.44
CA GLY A 300 -10.14 39.60 -8.13
C GLY A 300 -10.30 41.12 -8.20
N THR A 301 -10.32 41.77 -7.05
CA THR A 301 -10.71 43.18 -6.91
C THR A 301 -9.61 44.11 -7.41
N GLY A 302 -9.92 44.89 -8.47
CA GLY A 302 -9.16 46.10 -8.79
C GLY A 302 -9.54 47.30 -7.92
N GLU A 303 -10.70 47.25 -7.26
CA GLU A 303 -11.25 48.31 -6.40
C GLU A 303 -11.74 47.71 -5.06
N PRO A 304 -11.35 48.28 -3.91
CA PRO A 304 -11.79 47.83 -2.59
C PRO A 304 -13.26 48.17 -2.33
N GLY A 305 -13.90 47.42 -1.42
CA GLY A 305 -15.19 47.74 -0.84
C GLY A 305 -15.09 48.92 0.14
N SER A 306 -16.15 49.16 0.92
CA SER A 306 -16.08 50.16 1.98
C SER A 306 -15.23 49.68 3.16
N ILE A 307 -14.57 50.60 3.87
CA ILE A 307 -13.60 50.28 4.95
C ILE A 307 -14.21 49.35 6.03
N ASP A 308 -15.48 49.53 6.36
CA ASP A 308 -16.19 48.70 7.32
C ASP A 308 -16.41 47.26 6.81
N TRP A 309 -16.70 47.09 5.52
CA TRP A 309 -16.79 45.78 4.88
C TRP A 309 -15.42 45.09 4.88
N GLU A 310 -14.39 45.82 4.46
CA GLU A 310 -13.00 45.36 4.42
C GLU A 310 -12.53 44.85 5.79
N GLN A 311 -12.77 45.63 6.84
CA GLN A 311 -12.44 45.25 8.21
C GLN A 311 -13.22 44.03 8.69
N TYR A 312 -14.47 43.88 8.27
CA TYR A 312 -15.27 42.70 8.63
C TYR A 312 -14.70 41.44 7.98
N MET A 313 -14.42 41.48 6.67
CA MET A 313 -13.92 40.34 5.90
C MET A 313 -12.54 39.86 6.34
N LEU A 314 -11.67 40.78 6.80
CA LEU A 314 -10.30 40.48 7.20
C LEU A 314 -10.15 40.06 8.67
N TYR A 315 -10.99 40.60 9.57
CA TYR A 315 -10.74 40.49 11.02
C TYR A 315 -11.95 40.07 11.84
N ARG A 316 -13.15 40.61 11.56
CA ARG A 316 -14.30 40.43 12.46
C ARG A 316 -15.12 39.18 12.18
N ALA A 317 -15.11 38.67 10.95
CA ALA A 317 -15.92 37.52 10.56
C ALA A 317 -15.52 36.21 11.28
N THR A 318 -14.30 36.13 11.82
CA THR A 318 -13.79 34.97 12.56
C THR A 318 -13.72 35.21 14.08
N GLU A 319 -14.08 36.39 14.57
CA GLU A 319 -14.04 36.70 16.01
C GLU A 319 -14.98 35.78 16.80
N GLY A 320 -14.44 35.14 17.84
CA GLY A 320 -15.22 34.34 18.78
C GLY A 320 -15.62 32.94 18.28
N LEU A 321 -15.04 32.44 17.19
CA LEU A 321 -15.20 31.04 16.73
C LEU A 321 -14.36 30.07 17.59
N GLU A 322 -14.52 30.14 18.91
CA GLU A 322 -13.83 29.32 19.89
C GLU A 322 -14.77 28.78 20.96
N VAL A 323 -14.52 27.57 21.44
CA VAL A 323 -15.29 26.91 22.51
C VAL A 323 -14.35 26.38 23.57
N ARG A 324 -14.56 26.76 24.83
CA ARG A 324 -13.88 26.15 25.98
C ARG A 324 -14.74 25.05 26.58
N VAL A 325 -14.17 23.85 26.73
CA VAL A 325 -14.91 22.67 27.18
C VAL A 325 -14.04 21.80 28.09
N PRO A 326 -14.59 21.27 29.21
CA PRO A 326 -13.92 20.22 29.96
C PRO A 326 -13.99 18.89 29.20
N VAL A 327 -12.86 18.22 29.05
CA VAL A 327 -12.72 16.94 28.33
C VAL A 327 -11.99 15.93 29.23
N GLN A 328 -12.36 14.66 29.10
CA GLN A 328 -11.68 13.56 29.79
C GLN A 328 -10.43 13.15 29.02
N ALA A 329 -9.48 12.50 29.70
CA ALA A 329 -8.28 11.98 29.05
C ALA A 329 -8.63 10.81 28.12
N GLY A 330 -7.89 10.68 27.01
CA GLY A 330 -8.04 9.61 26.02
C GLY A 330 -8.56 10.08 24.66
N PRO A 331 -8.88 9.14 23.76
CA PRO A 331 -9.35 9.43 22.42
C PRO A 331 -10.77 9.99 22.45
N HIS A 332 -10.96 11.15 21.82
CA HIS A 332 -12.26 11.78 21.63
C HIS A 332 -12.38 12.31 20.20
N GLN A 333 -13.60 12.34 19.69
CA GLN A 333 -13.87 12.84 18.35
C GLN A 333 -14.32 14.30 18.40
N VAL A 334 -13.58 15.18 17.74
CA VAL A 334 -13.95 16.59 17.56
C VAL A 334 -14.44 16.81 16.14
N THR A 335 -15.70 17.23 16.01
CA THR A 335 -16.30 17.51 14.71
C THR A 335 -16.68 18.97 14.60
N VAL A 336 -16.20 19.62 13.55
CA VAL A 336 -16.60 20.97 13.15
C VAL A 336 -17.24 20.88 11.79
N SER A 337 -18.48 21.33 11.65
CA SER A 337 -19.20 21.19 10.36
C SER A 337 -20.29 22.23 10.19
N TYR A 338 -20.58 22.59 8.94
CA TYR A 338 -21.73 23.44 8.65
C TYR A 338 -23.02 22.61 8.56
N VAL A 339 -24.14 23.18 8.98
CA VAL A 339 -25.46 22.60 8.73
C VAL A 339 -25.79 22.78 7.24
N ARG A 340 -26.03 21.67 6.55
CA ARG A 340 -26.41 21.66 5.14
C ARG A 340 -27.80 22.25 4.98
N GLN A 341 -27.89 23.33 4.20
CA GLN A 341 -29.16 23.86 3.74
C GLN A 341 -29.63 23.01 2.55
N GLN A 342 -30.90 22.59 2.56
CA GLN A 342 -31.51 21.87 1.44
C GLN A 342 -32.05 22.88 0.42
N LEU A 343 -31.14 23.55 -0.28
CA LEU A 343 -31.44 24.54 -1.31
C LEU A 343 -30.99 24.00 -2.67
N GLU A 344 -31.83 24.15 -3.69
CA GLU A 344 -31.47 23.92 -5.10
C GLU A 344 -31.17 25.27 -5.75
N ASN A 345 -30.02 25.39 -6.41
CA ASN A 345 -29.65 26.62 -7.09
C ASN A 345 -30.45 26.75 -8.40
N GLU A 346 -31.31 27.77 -8.49
CA GLU A 346 -31.96 28.14 -9.75
C GLU A 346 -30.96 28.92 -10.63
N GLY A 347 -30.66 28.43 -11.84
CA GLY A 347 -29.78 29.14 -12.78
C GLY A 347 -29.09 28.26 -13.83
N ILE A 348 -28.21 28.87 -14.62
CA ILE A 348 -27.33 28.15 -15.56
C ILE A 348 -26.18 27.54 -14.74
N PRO A 349 -26.00 26.20 -14.74
CA PRO A 349 -24.87 25.56 -14.06
C PRO A 349 -23.56 26.18 -14.56
N GLN A 350 -22.83 26.82 -13.65
CA GLN A 350 -21.49 27.29 -13.96
C GLN A 350 -20.53 26.10 -13.90
N PRO A 351 -19.48 26.06 -14.74
CA PRO A 351 -18.39 25.11 -14.55
C PRO A 351 -17.88 25.23 -13.11
N ARG A 352 -17.66 24.10 -12.44
CA ARG A 352 -17.00 24.12 -11.13
C ARG A 352 -15.65 24.80 -11.30
N GLN A 353 -15.46 25.93 -10.63
CA GLN A 353 -14.16 26.57 -10.50
C GLN A 353 -13.39 25.88 -9.38
N GLY A 354 -13.02 24.63 -9.64
CA GLY A 354 -12.17 23.82 -8.77
C GLY A 354 -10.79 23.66 -9.41
N GLY A 355 -9.75 23.61 -8.57
CA GLY A 355 -8.39 23.34 -9.01
C GLY A 355 -7.33 23.93 -8.10
N ARG A 356 -6.09 23.42 -8.18
CA ARG A 356 -4.93 23.87 -7.38
C ARG A 356 -4.39 25.25 -7.81
N LEU A 357 -5.26 26.20 -8.15
CA LEU A 357 -4.87 27.53 -8.62
C LEU A 357 -5.25 28.59 -7.58
N SER A 358 -4.25 29.31 -7.08
CA SER A 358 -4.48 30.49 -6.24
C SER A 358 -5.22 31.57 -7.04
N ALA A 359 -6.36 32.02 -6.52
CA ALA A 359 -7.14 33.10 -7.11
C ALA A 359 -7.44 34.16 -6.04
N ASN A 360 -7.42 35.43 -6.43
CA ASN A 360 -7.81 36.57 -5.59
C ASN A 360 -9.34 36.76 -5.58
N SER A 361 -10.11 35.66 -5.63
CA SER A 361 -11.57 35.74 -5.59
C SER A 361 -12.04 35.57 -4.16
N GLU A 362 -12.88 36.49 -3.68
CA GLU A 362 -13.53 36.43 -2.38
C GLU A 362 -14.62 35.35 -2.34
N ALA A 363 -15.05 34.85 -3.50
CA ALA A 363 -16.17 33.90 -3.63
C ALA A 363 -17.33 34.25 -2.68
N TYR A 364 -17.71 35.54 -2.65
CA TYR A 364 -18.55 36.08 -1.57
C TYR A 364 -19.92 35.39 -1.49
N LEU A 365 -20.52 35.06 -2.64
CA LEU A 365 -21.77 34.32 -2.76
C LEU A 365 -21.54 32.81 -2.95
N ASP A 366 -20.72 32.21 -2.09
CA ASP A 366 -20.46 30.76 -2.07
C ASP A 366 -20.59 30.16 -0.65
N TYR A 367 -20.58 28.84 -0.53
CA TYR A 367 -20.56 28.17 0.76
C TYR A 367 -19.29 28.50 1.55
N GLN A 368 -19.44 28.87 2.82
CA GLN A 368 -18.28 28.99 3.71
C GLN A 368 -17.69 27.62 3.98
N LYS A 369 -16.37 27.61 4.17
CA LYS A 369 -15.55 26.43 4.40
C LYS A 369 -14.68 26.64 5.62
N VAL A 370 -14.39 25.54 6.32
CA VAL A 370 -13.41 25.53 7.42
C VAL A 370 -12.02 25.39 6.78
N HIS A 371 -11.04 26.13 7.27
CA HIS A 371 -9.65 25.94 6.88
C HIS A 371 -8.95 24.99 7.84
N SER A 372 -9.07 25.24 9.14
CA SER A 372 -8.43 24.46 10.19
C SER A 372 -9.29 24.42 11.46
N VAL A 373 -9.07 23.39 12.25
CA VAL A 373 -9.54 23.29 13.62
C VAL A 373 -8.34 23.16 14.53
N GLU A 374 -8.23 24.04 15.51
CA GLU A 374 -7.17 24.01 16.51
C GLU A 374 -7.71 23.51 17.84
N ILE A 375 -7.01 22.53 18.43
CA ILE A 375 -7.29 22.05 19.78
C ILE A 375 -6.14 22.48 20.67
N GLY A 376 -6.39 23.49 21.50
CA GLY A 376 -5.44 24.03 22.46
C GLY A 376 -5.69 23.54 23.89
N GLY A 377 -4.63 23.23 24.64
CA GLY A 377 -4.72 22.91 26.06
C GLY A 377 -3.74 21.82 26.51
N PRO A 378 -3.90 21.30 27.73
CA PRO A 378 -4.88 21.71 28.75
C PRO A 378 -4.58 23.11 29.32
N TYR A 379 -5.60 23.96 29.50
CA TYR A 379 -5.47 25.25 30.20
C TYR A 379 -5.62 25.12 31.72
N ARG A 380 -6.39 24.11 32.15
CA ARG A 380 -6.55 23.69 33.54
C ARG A 380 -6.59 22.16 33.56
N THR A 381 -5.86 21.55 34.46
CA THR A 381 -5.85 20.10 34.67
C THR A 381 -6.68 19.76 35.91
N ALA A 382 -7.43 18.66 35.86
CA ALA A 382 -8.03 18.10 37.07
C ALA A 382 -6.93 17.40 37.92
N GLU A 383 -7.14 17.31 39.24
CA GLU A 383 -6.21 16.67 40.17
C GLU A 383 -6.45 15.15 40.31
N ASP A 384 -7.37 14.57 39.54
CA ASP A 384 -7.69 13.15 39.57
C ASP A 384 -6.76 12.31 38.67
N ILE A 385 -6.74 11.00 38.92
CA ILE A 385 -5.95 10.05 38.12
C ILE A 385 -6.53 10.00 36.71
N ASN A 386 -5.68 10.21 35.71
CA ASN A 386 -6.04 10.14 34.29
C ASN A 386 -6.13 8.68 33.82
N GLU A 387 -7.24 8.00 34.11
CA GLU A 387 -7.50 6.62 33.68
C GLU A 387 -7.90 6.56 32.19
N SER A 388 -6.93 6.70 31.29
CA SER A 388 -7.14 6.50 29.85
C SER A 388 -7.09 5.01 29.46
N PRO A 389 -7.57 4.61 28.26
CA PRO A 389 -7.37 3.25 27.76
C PRO A 389 -5.90 2.82 27.71
N SER A 390 -5.01 3.75 27.35
CA SER A 390 -3.56 3.56 27.33
C SER A 390 -3.00 3.32 28.73
N TRP A 391 -3.43 4.13 29.71
CA TRP A 391 -3.04 3.95 31.11
C TRP A 391 -3.42 2.55 31.61
N ASN A 392 -4.65 2.11 31.35
CA ASN A 392 -5.13 0.78 31.74
C ASN A 392 -4.36 -0.37 31.07
N LEU A 393 -3.81 -0.15 29.87
CA LEU A 393 -2.98 -1.14 29.20
C LEU A 393 -1.57 -1.22 29.82
N ILE A 394 -1.02 -0.10 30.30
CA ILE A 394 0.36 -0.02 30.80
C ILE A 394 0.46 -0.38 32.29
N PHE A 395 -0.44 0.12 33.12
CA PHE A 395 -0.38 -0.07 34.57
C PHE A 395 -1.06 -1.39 34.96
N SER A 396 -0.28 -2.44 35.20
CA SER A 396 -0.79 -3.72 35.76
C SER A 396 -1.03 -3.65 37.27
N CYS A 397 -0.41 -2.69 37.94
CA CYS A 397 -0.55 -2.38 39.35
C CYS A 397 -0.40 -0.87 39.57
N TYR A 398 -0.77 -0.41 40.76
CA TYR A 398 -0.51 0.96 41.21
C TYR A 398 -0.10 0.95 42.69
N PRO A 399 0.99 1.61 43.09
CA PRO A 399 1.47 1.57 44.47
C PRO A 399 0.62 2.45 45.39
N GLU A 400 0.08 1.89 46.47
CA GLU A 400 -0.60 2.69 47.52
C GLU A 400 0.40 3.29 48.52
N ARG A 401 1.61 2.70 48.58
CA ARG A 401 2.68 3.08 49.52
C ARG A 401 4.03 3.15 48.83
N LEU A 402 4.90 4.05 49.29
CA LEU A 402 6.24 4.28 48.73
C LEU A 402 7.11 3.00 48.65
N ASN A 403 6.95 2.08 49.60
CA ASN A 403 7.72 0.83 49.62
C ASN A 403 7.23 -0.21 48.61
N GLU A 404 6.10 0.02 47.95
CA GLU A 404 5.54 -0.83 46.89
C GLU A 404 5.94 -0.34 45.49
N GLU A 405 6.39 0.92 45.35
CA GLU A 405 6.72 1.54 44.05
C GLU A 405 7.73 0.69 43.26
N MET A 406 8.83 0.26 43.88
CA MET A 406 9.85 -0.54 43.17
C MET A 406 9.33 -1.88 42.67
N ALA A 407 8.49 -2.57 43.46
CA ALA A 407 7.94 -3.86 43.05
C ALA A 407 6.95 -3.68 41.88
N CYS A 408 6.11 -2.65 41.95
CA CYS A 408 5.15 -2.35 40.90
C CYS A 408 5.83 -1.85 39.62
N ALA A 409 6.84 -0.98 39.72
CA ALA A 409 7.63 -0.53 38.57
C ALA A 409 8.33 -1.70 37.88
N THR A 410 8.90 -2.63 38.64
CA THR A 410 9.53 -3.83 38.09
C THR A 410 8.52 -4.65 37.29
N GLU A 411 7.33 -4.90 37.84
CA GLU A 411 6.27 -5.66 37.16
C GLU A 411 5.84 -5.01 35.84
N ILE A 412 5.54 -3.70 35.87
CA ILE A 412 5.11 -2.92 34.71
C ILE A 412 6.20 -2.93 33.64
N LEU A 413 7.43 -2.54 34.00
CA LEU A 413 8.51 -2.36 33.03
C LEU A 413 8.97 -3.69 32.45
N SER A 414 9.08 -4.77 33.23
CA SER A 414 9.44 -6.08 32.70
C SER A 414 8.39 -6.61 31.72
N ARG A 415 7.09 -6.39 31.99
CA ARG A 415 6.02 -6.81 31.09
C ARG A 415 6.06 -6.04 29.76
N VAL A 416 6.11 -4.71 29.82
CA VAL A 416 6.15 -3.86 28.61
C VAL A 416 7.43 -4.10 27.82
N ALA A 417 8.58 -4.20 28.50
CA ALA A 417 9.87 -4.46 27.86
C ALA A 417 9.89 -5.81 27.13
N ARG A 418 9.30 -6.86 27.71
CA ARG A 418 9.27 -8.19 27.09
C ARG A 418 8.66 -8.15 25.70
N GLN A 419 7.55 -7.44 25.55
CA GLN A 419 6.90 -7.24 24.25
C GLN A 419 7.70 -6.29 23.35
N ALA A 420 8.20 -5.18 23.90
CA ALA A 420 8.97 -4.16 23.17
C ALA A 420 10.27 -4.72 22.56
N TYR A 421 11.03 -5.49 23.33
CA TYR A 421 12.29 -6.13 22.92
C TYR A 421 12.10 -7.49 22.27
N ARG A 422 10.87 -8.02 22.29
CA ARG A 422 10.44 -9.24 21.57
C ARG A 422 11.20 -10.49 22.05
N ARG A 423 11.60 -10.49 23.32
CA ARG A 423 12.37 -11.56 23.97
C ARG A 423 12.16 -11.53 25.49
N PRO A 424 12.48 -12.64 26.19
CA PRO A 424 12.61 -12.62 27.63
C PRO A 424 13.53 -11.50 28.12
N ILE A 425 13.12 -10.86 29.22
CA ILE A 425 13.85 -9.76 29.85
C ILE A 425 14.86 -10.31 30.84
N THR A 426 16.08 -9.79 30.77
CA THR A 426 17.18 -10.16 31.66
C THR A 426 17.17 -9.29 32.93
N GLU A 427 17.95 -9.71 33.93
CA GLU A 427 18.18 -8.88 35.12
C GLU A 427 18.85 -7.55 34.78
N GLU A 428 19.74 -7.53 33.78
CA GLU A 428 20.42 -6.33 33.30
C GLU A 428 19.45 -5.35 32.63
N ASP A 429 18.56 -5.85 31.74
CA ASP A 429 17.52 -5.03 31.12
C ASP A 429 16.63 -4.37 32.19
N THR A 430 16.24 -5.14 33.19
CA THR A 430 15.35 -4.67 34.27
C THR A 430 16.07 -3.64 35.14
N ALA A 431 17.32 -3.90 35.53
CA ALA A 431 18.11 -2.97 36.32
C ALA A 431 18.29 -1.63 35.59
N LEU A 432 18.62 -1.66 34.30
CA LEU A 432 18.78 -0.46 33.48
C LEU A 432 17.48 0.35 33.40
N LEU A 433 16.35 -0.30 33.12
CA LEU A 433 15.05 0.37 33.09
C LEU A 433 14.68 0.99 34.44
N LEU A 434 15.02 0.32 35.55
CA LEU A 434 14.79 0.84 36.90
C LEU A 434 15.71 2.03 37.24
N GLU A 435 16.91 2.14 36.66
CA GLU A 435 17.74 3.34 36.78
C GLU A 435 17.06 4.56 36.15
N PHE A 436 16.51 4.41 34.95
CA PHE A 436 15.70 5.46 34.30
C PHE A 436 14.44 5.76 35.09
N PHE A 437 13.75 4.74 35.62
CA PHE A 437 12.62 4.95 36.51
C PHE A 437 12.98 5.83 37.72
N ASN A 438 14.05 5.49 38.43
CA ASN A 438 14.50 6.27 39.59
C ASN A 438 14.85 7.71 39.21
N SER A 439 15.54 7.90 38.07
CA SER A 439 15.88 9.24 37.59
C SER A 439 14.62 10.07 37.25
N GLY A 440 13.64 9.45 36.59
CA GLY A 440 12.35 10.09 36.28
C GLY A 440 11.55 10.42 37.54
N ARG A 441 11.54 9.50 38.52
CA ARG A 441 10.90 9.66 39.83
C ARG A 441 11.50 10.82 40.63
N GLU A 442 12.83 10.95 40.62
CA GLU A 442 13.56 12.04 41.28
C GLU A 442 13.33 13.41 40.61
N GLN A 443 13.28 13.45 39.28
CA GLN A 443 13.11 14.69 38.52
C GLN A 443 11.66 15.18 38.49
N GLY A 444 10.71 14.27 38.31
CA GLY A 444 9.28 14.59 38.13
C GLY A 444 8.47 14.58 39.42
N GLY A 445 8.91 13.86 40.45
CA GLY A 445 8.31 13.91 41.79
C GLY A 445 7.13 12.98 42.04
N ASP A 446 6.72 12.15 41.08
CA ASP A 446 5.68 11.11 41.22
C ASP A 446 6.05 9.79 40.49
N PHE A 447 5.24 8.75 40.70
CA PHE A 447 5.47 7.41 40.16
C PHE A 447 5.37 7.38 38.63
N GLU A 448 4.42 8.12 38.09
CA GLU A 448 4.11 8.26 36.67
C GLU A 448 5.29 8.83 35.88
N HIS A 449 5.96 9.87 36.39
CA HIS A 449 7.18 10.41 35.78
C HIS A 449 8.32 9.38 35.76
N GLY A 450 8.42 8.53 36.78
CA GLY A 450 9.36 7.41 36.78
C GLY A 450 9.06 6.42 35.65
N ILE A 451 7.83 5.93 35.57
CA ILE A 451 7.43 4.98 34.52
C ILE A 451 7.60 5.60 33.13
N GLN A 452 7.16 6.85 32.94
CA GLN A 452 7.28 7.55 31.66
C GLN A 452 8.73 7.63 31.17
N PHE A 453 9.68 7.99 32.03
CA PHE A 453 11.07 8.14 31.61
C PHE A 453 11.73 6.80 31.27
N ALA A 454 11.37 5.73 31.98
CA ALA A 454 11.81 4.38 31.63
C ALA A 454 11.23 3.91 30.28
N LEU A 455 9.96 4.22 29.99
CA LEU A 455 9.36 3.93 28.68
C LEU A 455 9.98 4.79 27.56
N GLU A 456 10.29 6.06 27.82
CA GLU A 456 10.96 6.95 26.86
C GLU A 456 12.31 6.37 26.42
N PHE A 457 13.09 5.87 27.39
CA PHE A 457 14.33 5.15 27.11
C PHE A 457 14.06 3.89 26.29
N MET A 458 13.11 3.05 26.71
CA MET A 458 12.77 1.80 26.04
C MET A 458 12.44 1.99 24.56
N LEU A 459 11.64 3.01 24.20
CA LEU A 459 11.26 3.29 22.80
C LEU A 459 12.40 3.89 21.96
N SER A 460 13.49 4.28 22.58
CA SER A 460 14.70 4.80 21.93
C SER A 460 15.86 3.78 21.95
N ASP A 461 15.67 2.65 22.63
CA ASP A 461 16.69 1.63 22.84
C ASP A 461 16.95 0.83 21.54
N PRO A 462 18.20 0.48 21.21
CA PRO A 462 18.50 -0.37 20.06
C PRO A 462 17.74 -1.71 20.04
N ALA A 463 17.50 -2.34 21.20
CA ALA A 463 16.72 -3.56 21.31
C ALA A 463 15.25 -3.38 20.93
N PHE A 464 14.71 -2.16 21.05
CA PHE A 464 13.40 -1.81 20.53
C PHE A 464 13.48 -1.49 19.02
N LEU A 465 14.38 -0.57 18.63
CA LEU A 465 14.49 -0.02 17.27
C LEU A 465 14.96 -1.04 16.22
N ILE A 466 15.69 -2.07 16.63
CA ILE A 466 16.34 -3.05 15.74
C ILE A 466 15.79 -4.45 16.00
N ARG A 467 15.40 -5.13 14.93
CA ARG A 467 15.19 -6.57 14.92
C ARG A 467 16.54 -7.25 14.69
N SER A 468 16.99 -7.97 15.70
CA SER A 468 18.23 -8.74 15.64
C SER A 468 17.92 -10.19 15.31
N TYR A 469 18.63 -10.72 14.33
CA TYR A 469 18.62 -12.14 13.97
C TYR A 469 19.99 -12.73 14.29
N GLY A 470 20.01 -14.00 14.67
CA GLY A 470 21.10 -14.69 15.35
C GLY A 470 22.51 -14.40 14.81
N ASP A 471 23.46 -14.44 15.74
CA ASP A 471 24.86 -14.18 15.44
C ASP A 471 25.45 -15.28 14.55
N SER A 472 25.73 -14.93 13.30
CA SER A 472 26.36 -15.83 12.33
C SER A 472 27.72 -16.37 12.80
N GLU A 473 28.33 -15.76 13.81
CA GLU A 473 29.60 -16.24 14.38
C GLU A 473 29.51 -17.65 14.97
N GLN A 474 28.32 -18.09 15.38
CA GLN A 474 28.09 -19.41 15.98
C GLN A 474 28.07 -20.55 14.94
N PHE A 475 27.87 -20.22 13.67
CA PHE A 475 27.75 -21.20 12.58
C PHE A 475 29.03 -21.24 11.73
N ALA A 476 29.23 -22.34 11.00
CA ALA A 476 30.28 -22.43 9.98
C ALA A 476 29.93 -21.53 8.78
N ASN A 477 30.93 -21.17 7.99
CA ASN A 477 30.72 -20.35 6.79
C ASN A 477 29.72 -21.03 5.86
N GLU A 478 28.72 -20.27 5.40
CA GLU A 478 27.68 -20.74 4.45
C GLU A 478 26.82 -21.90 5.00
N GLU A 479 26.87 -22.15 6.32
CA GLU A 479 25.99 -23.13 6.96
C GLU A 479 24.55 -22.62 7.01
N ILE A 480 23.61 -23.48 6.60
CA ILE A 480 22.17 -23.21 6.68
C ILE A 480 21.68 -23.57 8.07
N TYR A 481 20.99 -22.64 8.73
CA TYR A 481 20.39 -22.85 10.03
C TYR A 481 18.92 -22.42 10.07
N GLU A 482 18.16 -23.04 10.96
CA GLU A 482 16.78 -22.65 11.25
C GLU A 482 16.74 -21.48 12.24
N LEU A 483 15.82 -20.55 11.99
CA LEU A 483 15.56 -19.46 12.93
C LEU A 483 14.92 -20.00 14.21
N ASN A 484 15.29 -19.41 15.34
CA ASN A 484 14.69 -19.78 16.61
C ASN A 484 13.26 -19.23 16.73
N GLY A 485 12.51 -19.72 17.73
CA GLY A 485 11.11 -19.34 17.91
C GLY A 485 10.87 -17.83 18.05
N LEU A 486 11.76 -17.09 18.72
CA LEU A 486 11.63 -15.64 18.92
C LEU A 486 11.87 -14.87 17.61
N GLU A 487 12.88 -15.29 16.84
CA GLU A 487 13.17 -14.73 15.51
C GLU A 487 12.00 -14.96 14.55
N LEU A 488 11.44 -16.18 14.55
CA LEU A 488 10.25 -16.52 13.75
C LEU A 488 9.03 -15.71 14.17
N ALA A 489 8.78 -15.55 15.48
CA ALA A 489 7.69 -14.74 15.99
C ALA A 489 7.81 -13.27 15.56
N SER A 490 9.01 -12.69 15.70
CA SER A 490 9.31 -11.35 15.25
C SER A 490 9.08 -11.22 13.75
N ARG A 491 9.68 -12.09 12.93
CA ARG A 491 9.55 -12.06 11.47
C ARG A 491 8.10 -12.20 11.01
N LEU A 492 7.33 -13.09 11.63
CA LEU A 492 5.91 -13.26 11.34
C LEU A 492 5.07 -12.03 11.73
N ALA A 493 5.33 -11.45 12.91
CA ALA A 493 4.62 -10.27 13.40
C ALA A 493 4.85 -9.05 12.50
N PHE A 494 6.08 -8.81 12.04
CA PHE A 494 6.34 -7.69 11.14
C PHE A 494 5.88 -7.94 9.70
N PHE A 495 5.88 -9.18 9.23
CA PHE A 495 5.29 -9.50 7.94
C PHE A 495 3.77 -9.28 7.94
N MET A 496 3.07 -9.79 8.97
CA MET A 496 1.61 -9.77 8.99
C MET A 496 1.04 -8.48 9.56
N TRP A 497 1.64 -7.90 10.60
CA TRP A 497 1.08 -6.77 11.35
C TRP A 497 1.96 -5.52 11.34
N SER A 498 3.13 -5.55 10.67
CA SER A 498 4.13 -4.47 10.71
C SER A 498 4.38 -3.95 12.13
N SER A 499 4.41 -4.86 13.12
CA SER A 499 4.47 -4.52 14.53
C SER A 499 5.11 -5.64 15.33
N ALA A 500 5.50 -5.37 16.57
CA ALA A 500 5.96 -6.39 17.51
C ALA A 500 4.93 -7.53 17.71
N PRO A 501 5.37 -8.78 17.97
CA PRO A 501 4.51 -9.90 18.32
C PRO A 501 3.63 -9.59 19.53
N ASP A 502 2.43 -10.19 19.54
CA ASP A 502 1.58 -10.16 20.71
C ASP A 502 1.99 -11.21 21.74
N GLU A 503 1.39 -11.13 22.93
CA GLU A 503 1.68 -12.02 24.06
C GLU A 503 1.53 -13.51 23.69
N THR A 504 0.49 -13.86 22.92
CA THR A 504 0.26 -15.24 22.51
C THR A 504 1.38 -15.77 21.63
N LEU A 505 1.81 -15.00 20.62
CA LEU A 505 2.87 -15.41 19.72
C LEU A 505 4.22 -15.49 20.45
N LEU A 506 4.49 -14.55 21.36
CA LEU A 506 5.73 -14.51 22.13
C LEU A 506 5.81 -15.67 23.15
N GLU A 507 4.73 -16.01 23.85
CA GLU A 507 4.69 -17.18 24.74
C GLU A 507 4.94 -18.50 24.00
N LEU A 508 4.32 -18.68 22.83
CA LEU A 508 4.52 -19.88 22.00
C LEU A 508 5.98 -19.98 21.52
N ALA A 509 6.58 -18.84 21.17
CA ALA A 509 7.98 -18.75 20.77
C ALA A 509 8.93 -19.16 21.90
N GLU A 510 8.72 -18.61 23.11
CA GLU A 510 9.54 -18.91 24.30
C GLU A 510 9.45 -20.38 24.72
N ARG A 511 8.27 -21.00 24.54
CA ARG A 511 8.07 -22.43 24.81
C ARG A 511 8.57 -23.34 23.69
N GLY A 512 9.13 -22.77 22.61
CA GLY A 512 9.61 -23.53 21.44
C GLY A 512 8.48 -24.17 20.61
N GLN A 513 7.22 -23.79 20.84
CA GLN A 513 6.06 -24.41 20.21
C GLN A 513 5.84 -23.94 18.76
N LEU A 514 6.49 -22.85 18.33
CA LEU A 514 6.47 -22.41 16.92
C LEU A 514 7.27 -23.32 15.98
N SER A 515 8.02 -24.28 16.51
CA SER A 515 8.63 -25.35 15.72
C SER A 515 7.61 -26.40 15.25
N ASP A 516 6.47 -26.53 15.94
CA ASP A 516 5.38 -27.41 15.53
C ASP A 516 4.64 -26.78 14.32
N PRO A 517 4.65 -27.43 13.14
CA PRO A 517 4.01 -26.88 11.94
C PRO A 517 2.52 -26.59 12.13
N VAL A 518 1.81 -27.38 12.93
CA VAL A 518 0.37 -27.20 13.16
C VAL A 518 0.13 -25.94 14.00
N VAL A 519 0.92 -25.74 15.05
CA VAL A 519 0.83 -24.53 15.90
C VAL A 519 1.22 -23.29 15.10
N TYR A 520 2.31 -23.39 14.32
CA TYR A 520 2.77 -22.30 13.47
C TYR A 520 1.70 -21.88 12.47
N GLU A 521 1.12 -22.81 11.70
CA GLU A 521 0.08 -22.52 10.72
C GLU A 521 -1.17 -21.89 11.36
N GLN A 522 -1.58 -22.38 12.55
CA GLN A 522 -2.67 -21.78 13.30
C GLN A 522 -2.42 -20.31 13.65
N GLN A 523 -1.18 -19.97 14.03
CA GLN A 523 -0.81 -18.57 14.30
C GLN A 523 -0.83 -17.73 13.02
N VAL A 524 -0.27 -18.22 11.92
CA VAL A 524 -0.32 -17.50 10.64
C VAL A 524 -1.78 -17.20 10.24
N ARG A 525 -2.66 -18.20 10.29
CA ARG A 525 -4.09 -18.01 9.97
C ARG A 525 -4.78 -17.04 10.93
N ARG A 526 -4.51 -17.13 12.23
CA ARG A 526 -5.04 -16.17 13.23
C ARG A 526 -4.66 -14.74 12.87
N MET A 527 -3.40 -14.52 12.54
CA MET A 527 -2.87 -13.18 12.23
C MET A 527 -3.43 -12.62 10.93
N LEU A 528 -3.67 -13.47 9.93
CA LEU A 528 -4.33 -13.08 8.67
C LEU A 528 -5.79 -12.66 8.85
N THR A 529 -6.49 -13.24 9.83
CA THR A 529 -7.89 -12.87 10.15
C THR A 529 -8.02 -11.66 11.07
N ASP A 530 -6.92 -11.20 11.67
CA ASP A 530 -6.87 -10.02 12.53
C ASP A 530 -6.95 -8.74 11.68
N GLU A 531 -7.67 -7.71 12.14
CA GLU A 531 -7.79 -6.44 11.42
C GLU A 531 -6.44 -5.76 11.21
N ARG A 532 -5.46 -5.95 12.12
CA ARG A 532 -4.07 -5.48 11.91
C ARG A 532 -3.45 -6.11 10.67
N GLY A 533 -3.72 -7.40 10.43
CA GLY A 533 -3.26 -8.14 9.27
C GLY A 533 -3.76 -7.55 7.96
N VAL A 534 -5.07 -7.32 7.91
CA VAL A 534 -5.73 -6.72 6.76
C VAL A 534 -5.25 -5.29 6.53
N ASN A 535 -5.13 -4.48 7.58
CA ASN A 535 -4.67 -3.10 7.46
C ASN A 535 -3.21 -3.03 6.98
N THR A 536 -2.29 -3.82 7.54
CA THR A 536 -0.89 -3.89 7.05
C THR A 536 -0.82 -4.29 5.58
N LEU A 537 -1.51 -5.35 5.16
CA LEU A 537 -1.43 -5.81 3.76
C LEU A 537 -2.04 -4.82 2.77
N VAL A 538 -2.99 -3.99 3.20
CA VAL A 538 -3.66 -2.98 2.36
C VAL A 538 -2.91 -1.65 2.37
N GLU A 539 -2.69 -1.08 3.56
CA GLU A 539 -2.22 0.29 3.76
C GLU A 539 -0.69 0.41 3.65
N ASP A 540 0.03 -0.70 3.87
CA ASP A 540 1.48 -0.79 3.69
C ASP A 540 1.86 -1.54 2.42
N PHE A 541 1.69 -2.86 2.39
CA PHE A 541 2.15 -3.69 1.26
C PHE A 541 1.53 -3.26 -0.08
N ALA A 542 0.20 -3.27 -0.20
CA ALA A 542 -0.47 -2.98 -1.47
C ALA A 542 -0.29 -1.52 -1.90
N SER A 543 -0.31 -0.59 -0.95
CA SER A 543 -0.04 0.84 -1.21
C SER A 543 1.34 1.09 -1.80
N GLN A 544 2.37 0.35 -1.35
CA GLN A 544 3.71 0.43 -1.91
C GLN A 544 3.81 -0.27 -3.27
N TRP A 545 3.37 -1.54 -3.35
CA TRP A 545 3.38 -2.33 -4.59
C TRP A 545 2.68 -1.61 -5.74
N LEU A 546 1.52 -1.00 -5.47
CA LEU A 546 0.70 -0.36 -6.49
C LEU A 546 1.02 1.13 -6.67
N ASN A 547 2.00 1.68 -5.94
CA ASN A 547 2.38 3.09 -5.95
C ASN A 547 1.26 4.06 -5.52
N LEU A 548 0.34 3.63 -4.64
CA LEU A 548 -0.75 4.48 -4.16
C LEU A 548 -0.24 5.66 -3.32
N ARG A 549 0.86 5.47 -2.59
CA ARG A 549 1.50 6.54 -1.79
C ARG A 549 1.98 7.75 -2.62
N ARG A 550 2.08 7.58 -3.94
CA ARG A 550 2.48 8.65 -4.86
C ARG A 550 1.32 9.50 -5.36
N LEU A 551 0.06 9.17 -5.01
CA LEU A 551 -1.12 9.90 -5.49
C LEU A 551 -1.05 11.39 -5.17
N ASP A 552 -0.60 11.76 -3.98
CA ASP A 552 -0.53 13.16 -3.55
C ASP A 552 0.57 13.96 -4.27
N GLU A 553 1.61 13.27 -4.76
CA GLU A 553 2.70 13.84 -5.54
C GLU A 553 2.28 14.20 -6.98
N VAL A 554 1.19 13.60 -7.48
CA VAL A 554 0.73 13.77 -8.86
C VAL A 554 -0.04 15.08 -9.00
N ASN A 555 0.62 16.07 -9.61
CA ASN A 555 0.01 17.35 -9.96
C ASN A 555 -0.65 17.26 -11.33
N ILE A 556 -1.98 17.28 -11.40
CA ILE A 556 -2.73 17.36 -12.65
C ILE A 556 -3.07 18.81 -13.00
N ASN A 557 -3.07 19.14 -14.29
CA ASN A 557 -3.48 20.42 -14.80
C ASN A 557 -5.01 20.57 -14.66
N THR A 558 -5.42 21.30 -13.62
CA THR A 558 -6.81 21.51 -13.27
C THR A 558 -7.58 22.42 -14.23
N VAL A 559 -6.89 23.13 -15.14
CA VAL A 559 -7.56 23.82 -16.26
C VAL A 559 -8.11 22.82 -17.28
N LEU A 560 -7.38 21.72 -17.50
CA LEU A 560 -7.79 20.65 -18.41
C LEU A 560 -8.72 19.64 -17.71
N PHE A 561 -8.48 19.40 -16.41
CA PHE A 561 -9.23 18.45 -15.59
C PHE A 561 -9.78 19.14 -14.33
N PRO A 562 -10.77 20.05 -14.45
CA PRO A 562 -11.33 20.81 -13.32
C PRO A 562 -12.03 19.93 -12.26
N GLN A 563 -12.34 18.70 -12.62
CA GLN A 563 -12.86 17.66 -11.75
C GLN A 563 -11.77 16.93 -10.94
N TYR A 564 -10.49 17.25 -11.10
CA TYR A 564 -9.42 16.67 -10.28
C TYR A 564 -9.21 17.52 -9.01
N ASP A 565 -9.92 17.16 -7.95
CA ASP A 565 -9.86 17.77 -6.63
C ASP A 565 -9.39 16.76 -5.58
N VAL A 566 -9.07 17.23 -4.37
CA VAL A 566 -8.57 16.35 -3.28
C VAL A 566 -9.57 15.25 -2.93
N SER A 567 -10.88 15.56 -2.96
CA SER A 567 -11.93 14.57 -2.66
C SER A 567 -11.96 13.40 -3.65
N LEU A 568 -11.60 13.63 -4.92
CA LEU A 568 -11.46 12.57 -5.92
C LEU A 568 -10.19 11.75 -5.72
N ILE A 569 -9.08 12.39 -5.34
CA ILE A 569 -7.81 11.72 -5.06
C ILE A 569 -7.97 10.76 -3.87
N GLU A 570 -8.53 11.24 -2.76
CA GLU A 570 -8.85 10.40 -1.60
C GLU A 570 -9.79 9.26 -1.99
N ALA A 571 -10.79 9.54 -2.83
CA ALA A 571 -11.71 8.51 -3.28
C ALA A 571 -11.05 7.44 -4.15
N PHE A 572 -10.05 7.79 -4.96
CA PHE A 572 -9.25 6.84 -5.74
C PHE A 572 -8.40 5.92 -4.86
N GLY A 573 -7.72 6.49 -3.85
CA GLY A 573 -6.97 5.71 -2.86
C GLY A 573 -7.90 4.74 -2.13
N ARG A 574 -9.01 5.29 -1.59
CA ARG A 574 -9.96 4.52 -0.78
C ARG A 574 -10.68 3.42 -1.56
N GLU A 575 -11.00 3.64 -2.84
CA GLU A 575 -11.53 2.60 -3.73
C GLU A 575 -10.59 1.39 -3.75
N THR A 576 -9.31 1.64 -4.00
CA THR A 576 -8.30 0.59 -4.18
C THR A 576 -8.07 -0.17 -2.87
N GLU A 577 -7.96 0.56 -1.77
CA GLU A 577 -7.84 -0.03 -0.43
C GLU A 577 -9.03 -0.94 -0.09
N LEU A 578 -10.27 -0.45 -0.27
CA LEU A 578 -11.46 -1.22 0.04
C LEU A 578 -11.62 -2.43 -0.87
N PHE A 579 -11.24 -2.30 -2.14
CA PHE A 579 -11.24 -3.39 -3.10
C PHE A 579 -10.29 -4.53 -2.67
N ILE A 580 -9.04 -4.20 -2.32
CA ILE A 580 -8.06 -5.20 -1.89
C ILE A 580 -8.45 -5.77 -0.52
N ARG A 581 -8.87 -4.91 0.41
CA ARG A 581 -9.40 -5.30 1.74
C ARG A 581 -10.51 -6.33 1.61
N GLU A 582 -11.46 -6.14 0.69
CA GLU A 582 -12.50 -7.11 0.41
C GLU A 582 -11.91 -8.45 -0.01
N THR A 583 -11.01 -8.47 -1.01
CA THR A 583 -10.43 -9.73 -1.50
C THR A 583 -9.64 -10.49 -0.43
N LEU A 584 -8.94 -9.77 0.46
CA LEU A 584 -8.24 -10.37 1.60
C LEU A 584 -9.22 -10.96 2.62
N ARG A 585 -10.25 -10.19 3.02
CA ARG A 585 -11.23 -10.63 4.02
C ARG A 585 -12.07 -11.82 3.56
N THR A 586 -12.38 -11.89 2.27
CA THR A 586 -13.12 -13.01 1.68
C THR A 586 -12.22 -14.17 1.26
N ASP A 587 -10.91 -14.05 1.45
CA ASP A 587 -9.89 -14.99 0.99
C ASP A 587 -10.07 -15.36 -0.49
N SER A 588 -10.40 -14.34 -1.30
CA SER A 588 -10.64 -14.47 -2.74
C SER A 588 -9.36 -14.81 -3.49
N SER A 589 -9.53 -15.30 -4.72
CA SER A 589 -8.40 -15.47 -5.63
C SER A 589 -7.75 -14.12 -5.90
N ILE A 590 -6.42 -14.05 -5.90
CA ILE A 590 -5.72 -12.84 -6.34
C ILE A 590 -6.05 -12.51 -7.81
N LEU A 591 -6.50 -13.48 -8.61
CA LEU A 591 -6.94 -13.22 -9.99
C LEU A 591 -8.16 -12.32 -10.06
N ASP A 592 -8.95 -12.22 -8.98
CA ASP A 592 -10.07 -11.27 -8.88
C ASP A 592 -9.57 -9.82 -8.94
N LEU A 593 -8.31 -9.55 -8.57
CA LEU A 593 -7.68 -8.24 -8.77
C LEU A 593 -7.66 -7.84 -10.24
N LEU A 594 -7.61 -8.79 -11.17
CA LEU A 594 -7.70 -8.54 -12.60
C LEU A 594 -9.13 -8.67 -13.11
N GLY A 595 -9.89 -9.65 -12.62
CA GLY A 595 -11.15 -10.08 -13.23
C GLY A 595 -12.43 -9.45 -12.66
N ALA A 596 -12.39 -8.79 -11.51
CA ALA A 596 -13.60 -8.37 -10.80
C ALA A 596 -14.51 -7.46 -11.63
N ASP A 597 -15.81 -7.72 -11.57
CA ASP A 597 -16.88 -6.92 -12.19
C ASP A 597 -17.52 -5.93 -11.21
N TYR A 598 -16.88 -5.69 -10.08
CA TYR A 598 -17.33 -4.77 -9.03
C TYR A 598 -16.20 -3.83 -8.60
N THR A 599 -16.58 -2.73 -7.95
CA THR A 599 -15.64 -1.85 -7.24
C THR A 599 -16.35 -1.21 -6.03
N PHE A 600 -15.64 -0.35 -5.30
CA PHE A 600 -16.16 0.45 -4.20
C PHE A 600 -16.24 1.92 -4.59
N VAL A 601 -17.43 2.51 -4.52
CA VAL A 601 -17.63 3.93 -4.83
C VAL A 601 -18.41 4.64 -3.73
N ASN A 602 -18.01 5.88 -3.43
CA ASN A 602 -18.89 6.88 -2.84
C ASN A 602 -19.56 7.71 -3.94
N GLU A 603 -20.40 8.69 -3.61
CA GLU A 603 -21.08 9.51 -4.62
C GLU A 603 -20.10 10.26 -5.54
N ARG A 604 -18.99 10.74 -4.99
CA ARG A 604 -17.98 11.50 -5.75
C ARG A 604 -17.34 10.66 -6.86
N LEU A 605 -16.96 9.43 -6.53
CA LEU A 605 -16.35 8.49 -7.47
C LEU A 605 -17.39 7.86 -8.41
N ALA A 606 -18.59 7.58 -7.91
CA ALA A 606 -19.69 7.06 -8.71
C ALA A 606 -20.02 8.01 -9.88
N ARG A 607 -20.08 9.32 -9.63
CA ARG A 607 -20.26 10.34 -10.69
C ARG A 607 -19.10 10.34 -11.69
N HIS A 608 -17.86 10.18 -11.22
CA HIS A 608 -16.68 10.10 -12.08
C HIS A 608 -16.70 8.86 -12.99
N TYR A 609 -17.24 7.74 -12.51
CA TYR A 609 -17.33 6.50 -13.27
C TYR A 609 -18.65 6.29 -14.02
N GLY A 610 -19.62 7.19 -13.87
CA GLY A 610 -20.95 7.03 -14.45
C GLY A 610 -21.78 5.92 -13.80
N VAL A 611 -21.55 5.63 -12.51
CA VAL A 611 -22.36 4.70 -11.72
C VAL A 611 -23.53 5.47 -11.10
N GLU A 612 -24.76 5.09 -11.45
CA GLU A 612 -25.97 5.74 -10.96
C GLU A 612 -26.41 5.22 -9.58
N GLY A 613 -27.24 6.00 -8.88
CA GLY A 613 -27.93 5.56 -7.65
C GLY A 613 -27.09 5.56 -6.36
N ILE A 614 -25.89 6.14 -6.38
CA ILE A 614 -25.00 6.25 -5.22
C ILE A 614 -25.00 7.68 -4.68
N TYR A 615 -25.24 7.83 -3.37
CA TYR A 615 -25.34 9.12 -2.68
C TYR A 615 -24.54 9.12 -1.37
N GLY A 616 -23.95 10.26 -1.02
CA GLY A 616 -23.16 10.47 0.19
C GLY A 616 -21.71 9.98 0.13
N SER A 617 -20.97 10.24 1.20
CA SER A 617 -19.55 9.94 1.39
C SER A 617 -19.24 8.46 1.64
N ARG A 618 -20.21 7.68 2.16
CA ARG A 618 -20.07 6.23 2.34
C ARG A 618 -19.74 5.48 1.05
N PHE A 619 -18.64 4.74 1.08
CA PHE A 619 -18.30 3.76 0.04
C PHE A 619 -19.21 2.54 0.08
N ARG A 620 -19.57 2.05 -1.11
CA ARG A 620 -20.42 0.88 -1.30
C ARG A 620 -19.81 -0.01 -2.38
N LYS A 621 -19.83 -1.32 -2.13
CA LYS A 621 -19.55 -2.33 -3.17
C LYS A 621 -20.66 -2.24 -4.21
N VAL A 622 -20.30 -1.98 -5.47
CA VAL A 622 -21.23 -1.87 -6.60
C VAL A 622 -20.76 -2.75 -7.74
N LYS A 623 -21.72 -3.37 -8.44
CA LYS A 623 -21.45 -4.01 -9.72
C LYS A 623 -21.25 -2.94 -10.79
N LEU A 624 -20.21 -3.07 -11.59
CA LEU A 624 -19.89 -2.13 -12.65
C LEU A 624 -20.87 -2.31 -13.83
N PRO A 625 -21.38 -1.22 -14.43
CA PRO A 625 -22.35 -1.32 -15.54
C PRO A 625 -21.80 -2.05 -16.76
N ASP A 626 -20.52 -1.83 -17.09
CA ASP A 626 -19.80 -2.52 -18.14
C ASP A 626 -18.42 -2.94 -17.65
N ALA A 627 -18.34 -4.21 -17.21
CA ALA A 627 -17.10 -4.80 -16.76
C ALA A 627 -16.04 -4.89 -17.86
N LYS A 628 -16.37 -4.84 -19.15
CA LYS A 628 -15.37 -4.85 -20.24
C LYS A 628 -14.73 -3.48 -20.43
N GLN A 629 -15.44 -2.41 -20.09
CA GLN A 629 -14.95 -1.04 -20.13
C GLN A 629 -14.15 -0.70 -18.88
N ARG A 630 -14.62 -1.11 -17.70
CA ARG A 630 -14.00 -0.85 -16.40
C ARG A 630 -14.22 -2.08 -15.52
N GLY A 631 -13.15 -2.73 -15.08
CA GLY A 631 -13.23 -3.89 -14.18
C GLY A 631 -11.83 -4.36 -13.80
N GLY A 632 -11.71 -4.82 -12.56
CA GLY A 632 -10.42 -5.09 -11.91
C GLY A 632 -9.59 -3.83 -11.64
N LEU A 633 -8.47 -4.05 -10.99
CA LEU A 633 -7.52 -3.06 -10.50
C LEU A 633 -6.97 -2.17 -11.62
N LEU A 634 -6.71 -2.74 -12.80
CA LEU A 634 -6.15 -2.00 -13.95
C LEU A 634 -6.99 -0.80 -14.40
N ALA A 635 -8.28 -0.77 -14.05
CA ALA A 635 -9.18 0.33 -14.37
C ALA A 635 -9.32 1.36 -13.24
N HIS A 636 -8.71 1.16 -12.07
CA HIS A 636 -8.83 2.09 -10.94
C HIS A 636 -8.23 3.46 -11.26
N GLY A 637 -8.93 4.52 -10.84
CA GLY A 637 -8.54 5.90 -11.13
C GLY A 637 -7.18 6.26 -10.52
N ALA A 638 -6.87 5.70 -9.35
CA ALA A 638 -5.57 5.87 -8.69
C ALA A 638 -4.42 5.49 -9.62
N LEU A 639 -4.46 4.28 -10.15
CA LEU A 639 -3.38 3.68 -10.94
C LEU A 639 -3.22 4.36 -12.29
N LEU A 640 -4.34 4.71 -12.93
CA LEU A 640 -4.35 5.46 -14.18
C LEU A 640 -3.79 6.88 -14.01
N THR A 641 -3.97 7.47 -12.83
CA THR A 641 -3.47 8.82 -12.50
C THR A 641 -1.99 8.82 -12.18
N VAL A 642 -1.49 7.94 -11.31
CA VAL A 642 -0.05 7.86 -10.94
C VAL A 642 0.85 7.46 -12.11
N THR A 643 0.26 6.92 -13.18
CA THR A 643 0.94 6.56 -14.43
C THR A 643 0.73 7.60 -15.55
N SER A 644 0.28 8.82 -15.22
CA SER A 644 0.05 9.90 -16.18
C SER A 644 0.91 11.13 -15.89
N TYR A 645 1.03 12.02 -16.89
CA TYR A 645 1.64 13.34 -16.73
C TYR A 645 0.55 14.40 -16.43
N PRO A 646 0.92 15.59 -15.92
CA PRO A 646 -0.04 16.61 -15.51
C PRO A 646 -1.15 16.94 -16.52
N GLY A 647 -0.83 16.96 -17.82
CA GLY A 647 -1.78 17.35 -18.87
C GLY A 647 -2.03 16.31 -19.95
N ARG A 648 -1.50 15.09 -19.82
CA ARG A 648 -1.64 14.04 -20.85
C ARG A 648 -1.42 12.63 -20.31
N THR A 649 -2.03 11.66 -20.98
CA THR A 649 -1.78 10.25 -20.71
C THR A 649 -0.32 9.88 -21.03
N SER A 650 0.13 8.74 -20.49
CA SER A 650 1.46 8.20 -20.78
C SER A 650 1.41 6.68 -20.97
N PRO A 651 1.26 6.20 -22.22
CA PRO A 651 1.40 4.78 -22.54
C PRO A 651 2.72 4.18 -22.04
N VAL A 652 3.79 4.98 -22.02
CA VAL A 652 5.12 4.56 -21.53
C VAL A 652 5.08 4.24 -20.04
N LEU A 653 4.56 5.14 -19.22
CA LEU A 653 4.49 4.94 -17.76
C LEU A 653 3.49 3.84 -17.40
N ARG A 654 2.36 3.79 -18.09
CA ARG A 654 1.34 2.73 -17.94
C ARG A 654 1.91 1.35 -18.29
N GLY A 655 2.58 1.23 -19.43
CA GLY A 655 3.21 -0.01 -19.87
C GLY A 655 4.34 -0.45 -18.95
N LYS A 656 5.20 0.50 -18.51
CA LYS A 656 6.25 0.21 -17.51
C LYS A 656 5.62 -0.34 -16.23
N TRP A 657 4.59 0.31 -15.72
CA TRP A 657 3.90 -0.09 -14.50
C TRP A 657 3.26 -1.48 -14.63
N LEU A 658 2.63 -1.79 -15.76
CA LEU A 658 2.10 -3.14 -16.04
C LEU A 658 3.20 -4.20 -16.05
N LEU A 659 4.32 -3.93 -16.73
CA LEU A 659 5.45 -4.86 -16.83
C LEU A 659 6.09 -5.14 -15.47
N ASP A 660 6.30 -4.11 -14.67
CA ASP A 660 6.96 -4.21 -13.37
C ASP A 660 6.04 -4.79 -12.29
N ASN A 661 4.84 -4.22 -12.13
CA ASN A 661 3.97 -4.52 -11.01
C ASN A 661 3.04 -5.70 -11.25
N MET A 662 2.67 -5.99 -12.51
CA MET A 662 1.66 -7.01 -12.82
C MET A 662 2.24 -8.24 -13.52
N LEU A 663 3.23 -8.06 -14.42
CA LEU A 663 3.79 -9.16 -15.22
C LEU A 663 5.16 -9.66 -14.74
N GLY A 664 5.80 -8.93 -13.82
CA GLY A 664 7.08 -9.32 -13.23
C GLY A 664 8.24 -9.27 -14.23
N THR A 665 8.15 -8.46 -15.27
CA THR A 665 9.16 -8.36 -16.34
C THR A 665 9.57 -6.90 -16.56
N PRO A 666 10.15 -6.24 -15.53
CA PRO A 666 10.44 -4.81 -15.60
C PRO A 666 11.35 -4.49 -16.79
N PRO A 667 11.10 -3.36 -17.49
CA PRO A 667 12.00 -2.92 -18.54
C PRO A 667 13.35 -2.48 -17.95
N PRO A 668 14.44 -2.52 -18.74
CA PRO A 668 15.73 -2.01 -18.28
C PRO A 668 15.65 -0.51 -17.97
N SER A 669 16.58 -0.03 -17.15
CA SER A 669 16.71 1.40 -16.86
C SER A 669 16.87 2.22 -18.14
N PRO A 670 16.26 3.42 -18.22
CA PRO A 670 16.39 4.27 -19.39
C PRO A 670 17.86 4.67 -19.61
N PRO A 671 18.29 4.87 -20.87
CA PRO A 671 19.61 5.45 -21.17
C PRO A 671 19.80 6.81 -20.48
N PRO A 672 21.05 7.23 -20.21
CA PRO A 672 21.32 8.61 -19.79
C PRO A 672 20.80 9.63 -20.82
N ASP A 673 20.34 10.80 -20.36
CA ASP A 673 19.94 11.96 -21.19
C ASP A 673 18.78 11.71 -22.18
N VAL A 674 17.75 10.95 -21.80
CA VAL A 674 16.55 10.76 -22.65
C VAL A 674 15.85 12.11 -22.92
N PRO A 675 15.71 12.54 -24.19
CA PRO A 675 15.02 13.78 -24.52
C PRO A 675 13.52 13.68 -24.22
N THR A 676 12.94 14.74 -23.66
CA THR A 676 11.49 14.83 -23.46
C THR A 676 10.77 14.85 -24.81
N LEU A 677 9.63 14.15 -24.92
CA LEU A 677 8.78 14.21 -26.11
C LEU A 677 8.40 15.67 -26.42
N ALA A 678 8.74 16.13 -27.62
CA ALA A 678 8.53 17.51 -28.05
C ALA A 678 7.09 17.98 -27.80
N GLU A 679 6.94 19.15 -27.19
CA GLU A 679 5.64 19.80 -27.00
C GLU A 679 5.12 20.35 -28.34
N VAL A 680 3.81 20.49 -28.44
CA VAL A 680 3.16 21.00 -29.66
C VAL A 680 3.37 22.51 -29.71
N ASN A 681 3.93 23.02 -30.81
CA ASN A 681 4.09 24.46 -31.02
C ASN A 681 2.72 25.13 -31.16
N THR A 682 2.60 26.37 -30.66
CA THR A 682 1.38 27.19 -30.81
C THR A 682 0.95 27.30 -32.27
N GLY A 683 -0.27 26.86 -32.58
CA GLY A 683 -0.85 26.90 -33.93
C GLY A 683 -0.73 25.60 -34.76
N GLN A 684 -0.14 24.54 -34.23
CA GLN A 684 -0.14 23.21 -34.85
C GLN A 684 -1.24 22.33 -34.26
N THR A 685 -1.90 21.51 -35.09
CA THR A 685 -2.79 20.44 -34.59
C THR A 685 -1.95 19.45 -33.78
N PRO A 686 -2.29 19.17 -32.51
CA PRO A 686 -1.58 18.19 -31.70
C PRO A 686 -1.62 16.82 -32.39
N LYS A 687 -0.44 16.24 -32.63
CA LYS A 687 -0.35 14.82 -32.99
C LYS A 687 -0.77 13.98 -31.78
N GLY A 688 -1.59 12.95 -32.01
CA GLY A 688 -1.96 11.99 -30.97
C GLY A 688 -0.73 11.32 -30.35
N ILE A 689 -0.84 10.84 -29.10
CA ILE A 689 0.30 10.29 -28.35
C ILE A 689 0.97 9.12 -29.09
N ARG A 690 0.19 8.28 -29.78
CA ARG A 690 0.70 7.17 -30.60
C ARG A 690 1.63 7.64 -31.70
N GLU A 691 1.27 8.71 -32.42
CA GLU A 691 2.09 9.25 -33.51
C GLU A 691 3.38 9.88 -32.96
N ARG A 692 3.30 10.55 -31.80
CA ARG A 692 4.46 11.13 -31.11
C ARG A 692 5.43 10.04 -30.65
N LEU A 693 4.93 8.95 -30.07
CA LEU A 693 5.75 7.81 -29.67
C LEU A 693 6.31 7.06 -30.88
N ALA A 694 5.55 6.94 -31.97
CA ALA A 694 6.07 6.36 -33.21
C ALA A 694 7.28 7.16 -33.76
N GLN A 695 7.25 8.50 -33.67
CA GLN A 695 8.40 9.34 -34.02
C GLN A 695 9.57 9.15 -33.06
N HIS A 696 9.31 9.06 -31.76
CA HIS A 696 10.35 8.82 -30.75
C HIS A 696 11.05 7.46 -30.94
N ARG A 697 10.28 6.41 -31.27
CA ARG A 697 10.79 5.07 -31.58
C ARG A 697 11.51 4.95 -32.92
N ALA A 698 11.57 6.01 -33.72
CA ALA A 698 12.40 6.02 -34.93
C ALA A 698 13.89 5.89 -34.59
N ASP A 699 14.29 6.24 -33.36
CA ASP A 699 15.62 5.95 -32.83
C ASP A 699 15.73 4.47 -32.44
N PRO A 700 16.68 3.70 -33.02
CA PRO A 700 16.90 2.29 -32.69
C PRO A 700 17.15 2.02 -31.20
N VAL A 701 17.80 2.96 -30.49
CA VAL A 701 18.09 2.83 -29.05
C VAL A 701 16.78 2.84 -28.27
N CYS A 702 15.87 3.75 -28.58
CA CYS A 702 14.57 3.87 -27.91
C CYS A 702 13.63 2.72 -28.29
N SER A 703 13.63 2.30 -29.56
CA SER A 703 12.78 1.21 -30.06
C SER A 703 12.98 -0.12 -29.33
N SER A 704 14.22 -0.40 -28.88
CA SER A 704 14.59 -1.64 -28.19
C SER A 704 13.70 -1.98 -26.99
N CYS A 705 13.30 -0.97 -26.20
CA CYS A 705 12.46 -1.14 -25.02
C CYS A 705 11.00 -0.79 -25.31
N HIS A 706 10.76 0.27 -26.10
CA HIS A 706 9.42 0.78 -26.38
C HIS A 706 8.59 -0.12 -27.31
N THR A 707 9.19 -1.11 -27.97
CA THR A 707 8.45 -2.17 -28.69
C THR A 707 7.64 -3.05 -27.73
N ILE A 708 8.05 -3.13 -26.45
CA ILE A 708 7.37 -3.92 -25.43
C ILE A 708 6.50 -3.03 -24.55
N ILE A 709 7.02 -1.86 -24.15
CA ILE A 709 6.38 -0.96 -23.20
C ILE A 709 5.14 -0.30 -23.80
N ASP A 710 5.27 0.36 -24.96
CA ASP A 710 4.20 1.20 -25.49
C ASP A 710 2.92 0.43 -25.83
N PRO A 711 2.98 -0.75 -26.49
CA PRO A 711 1.77 -1.40 -26.97
C PRO A 711 0.79 -1.85 -25.88
N ILE A 712 1.28 -2.39 -24.76
CA ILE A 712 0.42 -2.71 -23.60
C ILE A 712 -0.10 -1.45 -22.91
N GLY A 713 0.68 -0.35 -22.93
CA GLY A 713 0.23 0.95 -22.45
C GLY A 713 -0.88 1.53 -23.30
N PHE A 714 -0.82 1.33 -24.63
CA PHE A 714 -1.86 1.77 -25.55
C PHE A 714 -3.22 1.11 -25.29
N ALA A 715 -3.25 -0.13 -24.83
CA ALA A 715 -4.50 -0.80 -24.46
C ALA A 715 -5.28 -0.07 -23.35
N LEU A 716 -4.62 0.83 -22.60
CA LEU A 716 -5.23 1.66 -21.57
C LEU A 716 -5.58 3.08 -22.05
N GLU A 717 -5.36 3.44 -23.32
CA GLU A 717 -5.53 4.83 -23.79
C GLU A 717 -6.96 5.33 -23.85
N ASN A 718 -7.95 4.43 -23.76
CA ASN A 718 -9.34 4.82 -23.53
C ASN A 718 -9.59 5.42 -22.14
N PHE A 719 -8.63 5.32 -21.23
CA PHE A 719 -8.66 6.07 -19.98
C PHE A 719 -7.85 7.36 -20.11
N ASP A 720 -8.46 8.50 -19.77
CA ASP A 720 -7.80 9.80 -19.74
C ASP A 720 -6.81 9.91 -18.56
N VAL A 721 -6.29 11.12 -18.34
CA VAL A 721 -5.28 11.42 -17.31
C VAL A 721 -5.72 11.05 -15.90
N ILE A 722 -7.00 11.18 -15.60
CA ILE A 722 -7.58 10.94 -14.26
C ILE A 722 -8.44 9.65 -14.26
N GLY A 723 -8.22 8.80 -15.25
CA GLY A 723 -8.87 7.52 -15.38
C GLY A 723 -10.35 7.58 -15.79
N ALA A 724 -10.89 8.69 -16.29
CA ALA A 724 -12.21 8.70 -16.92
C ALA A 724 -12.16 8.06 -18.31
N TRP A 725 -13.27 7.48 -18.75
CA TRP A 725 -13.31 6.87 -20.08
C TRP A 725 -13.49 7.92 -21.18
N ARG A 726 -12.75 7.78 -22.29
CA ARG A 726 -12.80 8.64 -23.47
C ARG A 726 -12.80 7.82 -24.77
N ASN A 727 -13.50 8.36 -25.77
CA ASN A 727 -13.52 7.84 -27.14
C ASN A 727 -12.66 8.67 -28.10
N PHE A 728 -12.30 9.90 -27.72
CA PHE A 728 -11.50 10.81 -28.52
C PHE A 728 -10.30 11.29 -27.72
N ASP A 729 -9.17 11.47 -28.40
CA ASP A 729 -7.92 11.97 -27.82
C ASP A 729 -7.95 13.49 -27.61
N GLU A 730 -6.87 14.04 -27.03
CA GLU A 730 -6.73 15.48 -26.77
C GLU A 730 -6.74 16.33 -28.06
N GLY A 731 -6.48 15.72 -29.22
CA GLY A 731 -6.57 16.33 -30.54
C GLY A 731 -7.95 16.18 -31.20
N GLY A 732 -8.90 15.49 -30.55
CA GLY A 732 -10.24 15.21 -31.08
C GLY A 732 -10.31 14.02 -32.04
N ASN A 733 -9.24 13.22 -32.17
CA ASN A 733 -9.23 12.03 -33.01
C ASN A 733 -9.78 10.81 -32.25
N PRO A 734 -10.40 9.83 -32.91
CA PRO A 734 -10.76 8.58 -32.25
C PRO A 734 -9.55 7.93 -31.58
N VAL A 735 -9.70 7.47 -30.33
CA VAL A 735 -8.64 6.75 -29.63
C VAL A 735 -8.41 5.40 -30.32
N ASP A 736 -7.15 5.10 -30.62
CA ASP A 736 -6.69 3.78 -31.04
C ASP A 736 -6.02 3.08 -29.86
N PRO A 737 -6.73 2.16 -29.18
CA PRO A 737 -6.19 1.41 -28.06
C PRO A 737 -5.53 0.09 -28.49
N SER A 738 -5.33 -0.15 -29.79
CA SER A 738 -4.76 -1.41 -30.26
C SER A 738 -3.31 -1.59 -29.79
N GLY A 739 -2.98 -2.78 -29.32
CA GLY A 739 -1.66 -3.10 -28.79
C GLY A 739 -1.23 -4.50 -29.19
N ASN A 740 0.00 -4.86 -28.84
CA ASN A 740 0.53 -6.20 -29.01
C ASN A 740 1.50 -6.53 -27.87
N TYR A 741 1.86 -7.79 -27.73
CA TYR A 741 2.90 -8.23 -26.81
C TYR A 741 3.88 -9.16 -27.53
N PRO A 742 5.17 -9.19 -27.14
CA PRO A 742 6.12 -10.17 -27.67
C PRO A 742 5.55 -11.60 -27.65
N GLY A 743 5.85 -12.37 -28.71
CA GLY A 743 5.28 -13.70 -28.90
C GLY A 743 3.91 -13.75 -29.60
N GLY A 744 3.44 -12.63 -30.16
CA GLY A 744 2.35 -12.60 -31.14
C GLY A 744 0.95 -12.32 -30.59
N ALA A 745 0.81 -11.96 -29.32
CA ALA A 745 -0.48 -11.54 -28.78
C ALA A 745 -0.85 -10.13 -29.31
N GLU A 746 -2.09 -9.96 -29.73
CA GLU A 746 -2.66 -8.69 -30.20
C GLU A 746 -3.88 -8.33 -29.34
N PHE A 747 -4.05 -7.04 -29.09
CA PHE A 747 -5.13 -6.50 -28.26
C PHE A 747 -5.88 -5.43 -29.04
N SER A 748 -7.20 -5.47 -29.02
CA SER A 748 -8.04 -4.39 -29.56
C SER A 748 -8.33 -3.30 -28.52
N GLY A 749 -7.86 -3.47 -27.28
CA GLY A 749 -8.02 -2.51 -26.18
C GLY A 749 -8.01 -3.17 -24.81
N PHE A 750 -8.51 -2.45 -23.80
CA PHE A 750 -8.45 -2.85 -22.38
C PHE A 750 -9.01 -4.24 -22.09
N ALA A 751 -10.18 -4.57 -22.63
CA ALA A 751 -10.84 -5.85 -22.37
C ALA A 751 -9.99 -7.05 -22.84
N ASP A 752 -9.36 -6.94 -24.01
CA ASP A 752 -8.52 -7.99 -24.60
C ASP A 752 -7.21 -8.15 -23.80
N LEU A 753 -6.56 -7.03 -23.42
CA LEU A 753 -5.38 -7.06 -22.54
C LEU A 753 -5.70 -7.79 -21.23
N ARG A 754 -6.82 -7.45 -20.61
CA ARG A 754 -7.23 -8.07 -19.33
C ARG A 754 -7.54 -9.55 -19.47
N ALA A 755 -8.25 -9.95 -20.53
CA ALA A 755 -8.52 -11.35 -20.82
C ALA A 755 -7.20 -12.13 -21.01
N TRP A 756 -6.25 -11.56 -21.76
CA TRP A 756 -4.94 -12.16 -21.99
C TRP A 756 -4.11 -12.33 -20.71
N MET A 757 -4.19 -11.37 -19.77
CA MET A 757 -3.55 -11.49 -18.45
C MET A 757 -4.23 -12.57 -17.59
N LEU A 758 -5.56 -12.68 -17.63
CA LEU A 758 -6.31 -13.71 -16.90
C LEU A 758 -6.02 -15.13 -17.42
N GLU A 759 -5.81 -15.29 -18.73
CA GLU A 759 -5.34 -16.56 -19.31
C GLU A 759 -3.96 -16.99 -18.79
N ARG A 760 -3.20 -16.05 -18.22
CA ARG A 760 -1.86 -16.24 -17.64
C ARG A 760 -1.87 -15.92 -16.15
N GLY A 761 -2.91 -16.38 -15.46
CA GLY A 761 -3.11 -16.14 -14.04
C GLY A 761 -1.93 -16.61 -13.19
N ASP A 762 -1.23 -17.66 -13.61
CA ASP A 762 0.00 -18.17 -13.02
C ASP A 762 1.13 -17.12 -13.02
N ARG A 763 1.30 -16.35 -14.12
CA ARG A 763 2.32 -15.29 -14.22
C ARG A 763 1.99 -14.10 -13.34
N PHE A 764 0.72 -13.73 -13.27
CA PHE A 764 0.27 -12.71 -12.32
C PHE A 764 0.50 -13.19 -10.88
N ALA A 765 0.13 -14.43 -10.56
CA ALA A 765 0.35 -15.02 -9.25
C ALA A 765 1.82 -15.10 -8.85
N HIS A 766 2.69 -15.46 -9.79
CA HIS A 766 4.13 -15.43 -9.60
C HIS A 766 4.63 -14.02 -9.25
N THR A 767 4.17 -12.99 -9.98
CA THR A 767 4.57 -11.60 -9.71
C THR A 767 4.09 -11.13 -8.35
N VAL A 768 2.84 -11.41 -7.98
CA VAL A 768 2.29 -11.07 -6.65
C VAL A 768 3.08 -11.78 -5.55
N THR A 769 3.41 -13.06 -5.75
CA THR A 769 4.22 -13.84 -4.81
C THR A 769 5.64 -13.28 -4.68
N GLU A 770 6.27 -12.87 -5.79
CA GLU A 770 7.60 -12.21 -5.81
C GLU A 770 7.59 -10.91 -4.98
N LYS A 771 6.57 -10.07 -5.17
CA LYS A 771 6.41 -8.80 -4.45
C LYS A 771 6.10 -9.03 -2.96
N LEU A 772 5.19 -9.95 -2.64
CA LEU A 772 4.88 -10.32 -1.25
C LEU A 772 6.08 -10.92 -0.53
N MET A 773 6.82 -11.81 -1.18
CA MET A 773 8.00 -12.45 -0.60
C MET A 773 9.11 -11.43 -0.36
N THR A 774 9.32 -10.49 -1.29
CA THR A 774 10.24 -9.35 -1.07
C THR A 774 9.87 -8.57 0.20
N TYR A 775 8.59 -8.21 0.35
CA TYR A 775 8.07 -7.50 1.52
C TYR A 775 8.21 -8.35 2.81
N ALA A 776 7.86 -9.64 2.76
CA ALA A 776 7.91 -10.55 3.90
C ALA A 776 9.34 -10.78 4.41
N LEU A 777 10.31 -10.91 3.50
CA LEU A 777 11.69 -11.20 3.84
C LEU A 777 12.45 -9.96 4.32
N GLY A 778 12.01 -8.75 3.95
CA GLY A 778 12.73 -7.49 4.18
C GLY A 778 14.00 -7.38 3.34
N ARG A 779 14.05 -8.10 2.21
CA ARG A 779 15.14 -8.10 1.23
C ARG A 779 14.56 -8.40 -0.15
N ARG A 780 15.28 -8.01 -1.21
CA ARG A 780 14.93 -8.47 -2.56
C ARG A 780 15.02 -9.98 -2.64
N VAL A 781 14.09 -10.56 -3.39
CA VAL A 781 14.20 -11.93 -3.86
C VAL A 781 15.25 -12.01 -4.95
N GLU A 782 16.04 -13.06 -4.91
CA GLU A 782 17.15 -13.33 -5.81
C GLU A 782 16.86 -14.58 -6.65
N TYR A 783 17.79 -14.95 -7.53
CA TYR A 783 17.65 -16.14 -8.39
C TYR A 783 17.36 -17.42 -7.61
N TYR A 784 17.96 -17.58 -6.42
CA TYR A 784 17.80 -18.77 -5.60
C TYR A 784 16.45 -18.84 -4.86
N ASP A 785 15.66 -17.76 -4.85
CA ASP A 785 14.30 -17.76 -4.30
C ASP A 785 13.25 -18.21 -5.33
N GLN A 786 13.57 -18.19 -6.63
CA GLN A 786 12.63 -18.50 -7.72
C GLN A 786 12.03 -19.92 -7.64
N PRO A 787 12.80 -20.99 -7.32
CA PRO A 787 12.22 -22.32 -7.11
C PRO A 787 11.15 -22.37 -6.03
N VAL A 788 11.35 -21.61 -4.94
CA VAL A 788 10.40 -21.51 -3.83
C VAL A 788 9.15 -20.74 -4.26
N ILE A 789 9.31 -19.64 -4.98
CA ILE A 789 8.18 -18.87 -5.53
C ILE A 789 7.34 -19.74 -6.47
N ARG A 790 7.97 -20.46 -7.40
CA ARG A 790 7.27 -21.40 -8.30
C ARG A 790 6.55 -22.48 -7.52
N GLN A 791 7.16 -23.04 -6.48
CA GLN A 791 6.52 -24.03 -5.63
C GLN A 791 5.25 -23.47 -4.96
N ILE A 792 5.35 -22.28 -4.34
CA ILE A 792 4.20 -21.61 -3.71
C ILE A 792 3.07 -21.36 -4.72
N VAL A 793 3.40 -20.90 -5.93
CA VAL A 793 2.42 -20.64 -7.00
C VAL A 793 1.75 -21.94 -7.46
N ARG A 794 2.52 -23.03 -7.63
CA ARG A 794 1.98 -24.35 -7.99
C ARG A 794 1.02 -24.88 -6.92
N ASP A 795 1.38 -24.75 -5.65
CA ASP A 795 0.54 -25.21 -4.53
C ASP A 795 -0.73 -24.33 -4.41
N ALA A 796 -0.57 -23.01 -4.49
CA ALA A 796 -1.68 -22.05 -4.47
C ALA A 796 -2.66 -22.24 -5.64
N ALA A 797 -2.21 -22.73 -6.80
CA ALA A 797 -3.09 -23.05 -7.91
C ALA A 797 -4.18 -24.09 -7.54
N THR A 798 -3.88 -25.01 -6.62
CA THR A 798 -4.85 -26.00 -6.13
C THR A 798 -5.95 -25.38 -5.27
N GLU A 799 -5.68 -24.20 -4.69
CA GLU A 799 -6.60 -23.38 -3.91
C GLU A 799 -7.05 -22.14 -4.69
N ASN A 800 -6.97 -22.18 -6.02
CA ASN A 800 -7.39 -21.08 -6.91
C ASN A 800 -6.69 -19.75 -6.61
N TYR A 801 -5.41 -19.79 -6.20
CA TYR A 801 -4.59 -18.63 -5.87
C TYR A 801 -5.22 -17.72 -4.79
N SER A 802 -5.82 -18.29 -3.75
CA SER A 802 -6.32 -17.53 -2.61
C SER A 802 -5.20 -16.75 -1.92
N TRP A 803 -5.52 -15.60 -1.31
CA TRP A 803 -4.54 -14.84 -0.52
C TRP A 803 -3.90 -15.68 0.57
N SER A 804 -4.70 -16.45 1.31
CA SER A 804 -4.21 -17.28 2.40
C SER A 804 -3.23 -18.35 1.91
N SER A 805 -3.48 -18.99 0.76
CA SER A 805 -2.59 -20.01 0.22
C SER A 805 -1.19 -19.47 -0.09
N ILE A 806 -1.10 -18.27 -0.68
CA ILE A 806 0.17 -17.61 -1.01
C ILE A 806 0.88 -17.14 0.26
N LEU A 807 0.17 -16.47 1.17
CA LEU A 807 0.74 -15.94 2.42
C LEU A 807 1.24 -17.06 3.34
N LEU A 808 0.50 -18.17 3.42
CA LEU A 808 0.92 -19.37 4.14
C LEU A 808 2.09 -20.06 3.46
N GLY A 809 2.11 -20.13 2.12
CA GLY A 809 3.24 -20.64 1.35
C GLY A 809 4.53 -19.89 1.66
N ILE A 810 4.47 -18.55 1.69
CA ILE A 810 5.61 -17.70 2.05
C ILE A 810 6.03 -17.94 3.50
N ALA A 811 5.11 -17.90 4.47
CA ALA A 811 5.43 -18.09 5.88
C ALA A 811 6.04 -19.46 6.20
N ASN A 812 5.63 -20.51 5.47
CA ASN A 812 6.17 -21.86 5.61
C ASN A 812 7.44 -22.13 4.79
N SER A 813 7.88 -21.17 3.98
CA SER A 813 9.00 -21.36 3.07
C SER A 813 10.37 -21.38 3.77
N ALA A 814 11.35 -22.06 3.16
CA ALA A 814 12.72 -22.08 3.68
C ALA A 814 13.34 -20.67 3.78
N PRO A 815 13.22 -19.76 2.79
CA PRO A 815 13.74 -18.39 2.91
C PRO A 815 13.12 -17.57 4.05
N PHE A 816 11.91 -17.92 4.48
CA PHE A 816 11.27 -17.26 5.62
C PHE A 816 11.75 -17.84 6.95
N LYS A 817 11.96 -19.16 7.04
CA LYS A 817 12.24 -19.88 8.29
C LYS A 817 13.71 -20.18 8.56
N MET A 818 14.57 -20.01 7.56
CA MET A 818 15.99 -20.36 7.61
C MET A 818 16.84 -19.19 7.12
N SER A 819 18.12 -19.23 7.43
CA SER A 819 19.13 -18.32 6.88
C SER A 819 20.44 -19.05 6.65
N GLU A 820 21.22 -18.52 5.72
CA GLU A 820 22.61 -18.90 5.52
C GLU A 820 23.55 -18.04 6.37
N ALA A 821 24.54 -18.65 7.01
CA ALA A 821 25.54 -17.98 7.83
C ALA A 821 26.56 -17.17 7.02
N SER A 822 27.15 -16.15 7.65
CA SER A 822 28.15 -15.29 7.03
C SER A 822 29.50 -15.97 6.83
N VAL A 823 30.17 -15.65 5.72
CA VAL A 823 31.58 -16.01 5.53
C VAL A 823 32.42 -15.17 6.49
N LYS A 824 33.09 -15.82 7.43
CA LYS A 824 34.06 -15.18 8.33
C LYS A 824 35.19 -14.60 7.48
N LEU A 825 35.27 -13.27 7.38
CA LEU A 825 36.43 -12.60 6.81
C LEU A 825 37.64 -12.95 7.69
N ALA A 826 38.64 -13.61 7.11
CA ALA A 826 39.89 -13.86 7.82
C ALA A 826 40.44 -12.52 8.31
N GLU A 827 40.68 -12.39 9.62
CA GLU A 827 41.36 -11.23 10.17
C GLU A 827 42.66 -11.03 9.38
N ASN A 828 42.76 -9.91 8.67
CA ASN A 828 44.00 -9.50 8.03
C ASN A 828 45.00 -9.19 9.15
N THR A 829 45.72 -10.21 9.61
CA THR A 829 46.89 -10.07 10.48
C THR A 829 48.05 -9.52 9.65
N ASN A 830 47.96 -8.26 9.23
CA ASN A 830 49.07 -7.47 8.73
C ASN A 830 48.83 -6.01 9.16
N ASN A 831 49.15 -5.75 10.43
CA ASN A 831 49.52 -4.42 10.93
C ASN A 831 51.00 -4.17 10.63
#